data_AF-A0A6P6AHI6-F1
#
_entry.id   AF-A0A6P6AHI6-F1
#
_cell.length_a   1.000
_cell.length_b   1.000
_cell.length_c   1.000
_cell.angle_alpha   90.00
_cell.angle_beta   90.00
_cell.angle_gamma   90.00
#
_symmetry.space_group_name_H-M   'P 1'
#
loop_
_entity.id
_entity.type
_entity.pdbx_description
1 polymer ?
#
loop_
_entity_poly.entity_id
_entity_poly.type
_entity_poly.pdbx_seq_one_letter_code
_entity_poly.pdbx_strand_id
1 'polypeptide(L)'
;MENIDHCSMQLINREGEFNVAGVKEFMQKTKFSECGLSYAVVGIMGPQSSGKSTLLNHLFHTNFEEMDASKGRPQTTQGIWIEKCAGFEPCVVAMDLEGTDGSERGEDDTAFEKQSALFALVIADIVIINMWCHNVGLEHAANKPLLRTVFQVMMKLFSARKTTLLFVLRDKTKTSLHYFEHTLRKAAEKIWDSIHKPARYIDTPLSKFFNVEVVALSSYEEKEELFKEEVDSLRQRIDSISKRELASGDRNYSVPASGFFASAQHIWESIKENKDLDLPTHKVMVATIRCEEIVNQTLHQLSCKEDWLAMERAIQSGPVSSFGSKLTKILDICLSEYDKETIYFDEGVRNEKRKQLQSKALDFVRPAYLKYLEHLHFEALENFKSKLEDKLNEGVGFAAAARLCLNSEILQFDQACAEAATEHLNWDNSEVRQNLFHDIDSSKSAIAEEILSKLKVGCEEELNGALHEPLKSLLKNPNEETWASIRELLSCKTQIALSKLLAGISGFELDQEKSNKMVQGLRDYARNVVERKAREEAEMFSVILTDAAGRRDDRTTITSIARNESLRLLSVMAAIRLDEKPDEIENILFSSLMHGSESSETLASSTWPEVSPNDTLITPEECKSVWEDFQAEIVSITQAFHDGQDTRQSRKLYWLKSALKLTLRVGLDTVGVLFGLGELGDFFDHNGLQYQMARLDLPVYLNGLYLCIDQWFAFSNFTIFCETRIETVHFSPTWLLTLFESFDKATS
;
A
#
# COMPACT_ATOMS: atom_id res chain seq x y z
N MET A 1 52.54 8.48 -34.17
CA MET A 1 52.72 8.81 -32.75
C MET A 1 51.33 9.09 -32.22
N GLU A 2 50.71 8.09 -31.59
CA GLU A 2 49.49 8.35 -30.82
C GLU A 2 49.86 9.34 -29.70
N ASN A 3 49.01 10.34 -29.46
CA ASN A 3 49.16 11.25 -28.33
C ASN A 3 49.12 10.41 -27.05
N ILE A 4 50.30 10.14 -26.46
CA ILE A 4 50.40 9.56 -25.13
C ILE A 4 49.92 10.64 -24.18
N ASP A 5 48.74 10.46 -23.60
CA ASP A 5 48.16 11.39 -22.64
C ASP A 5 48.93 11.23 -21.31
N HIS A 6 49.99 12.02 -21.15
CA HIS A 6 50.84 11.99 -19.96
C HIS A 6 50.05 12.52 -18.76
N CYS A 7 49.86 11.66 -17.76
CA CYS A 7 49.11 12.00 -16.54
C CYS A 7 50.02 11.78 -15.32
N SER A 8 51.02 12.66 -15.17
CA SER A 8 51.83 12.76 -13.96
C SER A 8 51.00 13.38 -12.83
N MET A 9 50.92 12.72 -11.69
CA MET A 9 50.17 13.19 -10.52
C MET A 9 51.08 13.25 -9.30
N GLN A 10 51.05 14.37 -8.56
CA GLN A 10 51.65 14.42 -7.23
C GLN A 10 50.78 13.62 -6.26
N LEU A 11 51.31 12.49 -5.78
CA LEU A 11 50.63 11.60 -4.84
C LEU A 11 50.71 12.14 -3.41
N ILE A 12 51.91 12.60 -3.01
CA ILE A 12 52.19 13.19 -1.71
C ILE A 12 52.91 14.52 -1.95
N ASN A 13 52.43 15.61 -1.35
CA ASN A 13 53.04 16.93 -1.47
C ASN A 13 54.26 17.12 -0.55
N ARG A 14 54.86 18.32 -0.57
CA ARG A 14 56.05 18.65 0.22
C ARG A 14 55.79 18.54 1.74
N GLU A 15 54.58 18.89 2.17
CA GLU A 15 54.09 18.86 3.55
C GLU A 15 53.70 17.44 4.02
N GLY A 16 53.80 16.44 3.13
CA GLY A 16 53.46 15.05 3.44
C GLY A 16 51.95 14.81 3.52
N GLU A 17 51.14 15.57 2.80
CA GLU A 17 49.70 15.36 2.64
C GLU A 17 49.41 14.54 1.38
N PHE A 18 48.44 13.63 1.48
CA PHE A 18 48.08 12.72 0.40
C PHE A 18 47.01 13.33 -0.52
N ASN A 19 47.22 13.30 -1.84
CA ASN A 19 46.36 13.97 -2.82
C ASN A 19 45.13 13.13 -3.22
N VAL A 20 44.11 13.12 -2.37
CA VAL A 20 42.86 12.34 -2.62
C VAL A 20 42.11 12.82 -3.87
N ALA A 21 42.15 14.12 -4.18
CA ALA A 21 41.45 14.68 -5.33
C ALA A 21 42.10 14.25 -6.65
N GLY A 22 43.44 14.35 -6.74
CA GLY A 22 44.21 13.92 -7.91
C GLY A 22 44.04 12.43 -8.19
N VAL A 23 43.97 11.59 -7.15
CA VAL A 23 43.81 10.13 -7.30
C VAL A 23 42.55 9.78 -8.09
N LYS A 24 41.42 10.47 -7.83
CA LYS A 24 40.17 10.21 -8.57
C LYS A 24 40.32 10.52 -10.06
N GLU A 25 40.97 11.63 -10.39
CA GLU A 25 41.22 12.03 -11.78
C GLU A 25 42.18 11.04 -12.48
N PHE A 26 43.27 10.65 -11.80
CA PHE A 26 44.22 9.67 -12.30
C PHE A 26 43.56 8.32 -12.60
N MET A 27 42.72 7.81 -11.68
CA MET A 27 42.01 6.54 -11.85
C MET A 27 41.08 6.56 -13.06
N GLN A 28 40.37 7.68 -13.28
CA GLN A 28 39.45 7.85 -14.41
C GLN A 28 40.19 7.95 -15.74
N LYS A 29 41.25 8.77 -15.83
CA LYS A 29 42.03 8.96 -17.07
C LYS A 29 42.79 7.72 -17.49
N THR A 30 43.41 7.03 -16.53
CA THR A 30 44.33 5.91 -16.83
C THR A 30 43.65 4.54 -16.89
N LYS A 31 42.38 4.45 -16.48
CA LYS A 31 41.64 3.19 -16.30
C LYS A 31 42.38 2.17 -15.43
N PHE A 32 43.14 2.64 -14.45
CA PHE A 32 43.99 1.78 -13.63
C PHE A 32 43.18 0.74 -12.85
N SER A 33 41.95 1.03 -12.44
CA SER A 33 41.04 0.07 -11.78
C SER A 33 40.79 -1.20 -12.58
N GLU A 34 40.76 -1.12 -13.90
CA GLU A 34 40.50 -2.25 -14.80
C GLU A 34 41.67 -3.25 -14.84
N CYS A 35 42.87 -2.85 -14.36
CA CYS A 35 44.05 -3.70 -14.36
C CYS A 35 43.99 -4.86 -13.35
N GLY A 36 43.02 -4.87 -12.42
CA GLY A 36 42.87 -5.94 -11.43
C GLY A 36 44.14 -6.16 -10.61
N LEU A 37 44.72 -7.37 -10.67
CA LEU A 37 46.01 -7.72 -10.07
C LEU A 37 47.19 -7.66 -11.06
N SER A 38 46.94 -7.27 -12.31
CA SER A 38 47.92 -7.28 -13.40
C SER A 38 48.64 -5.94 -13.52
N TYR A 39 49.29 -5.52 -12.44
CA TYR A 39 50.10 -4.31 -12.41
C TYR A 39 51.35 -4.48 -11.55
N ALA A 40 52.38 -3.68 -11.82
CA ALA A 40 53.60 -3.56 -11.02
C ALA A 40 53.89 -2.10 -10.69
N VAL A 41 54.45 -1.85 -9.52
CA VAL A 41 54.84 -0.50 -9.08
C VAL A 41 56.37 -0.40 -9.01
N VAL A 42 56.93 0.60 -9.68
CA VAL A 42 58.38 0.85 -9.72
C VAL A 42 58.67 2.20 -9.07
N GLY A 43 59.37 2.21 -7.95
CA GLY A 43 59.83 3.45 -7.28
C GLY A 43 61.31 3.73 -7.55
N ILE A 44 61.71 4.99 -7.66
CA ILE A 44 63.13 5.39 -7.73
C ILE A 44 63.53 6.20 -6.51
N MET A 45 64.62 5.80 -5.85
CA MET A 45 65.21 6.54 -4.74
C MET A 45 66.70 6.81 -4.98
N GLY A 46 67.20 7.90 -4.41
CA GLY A 46 68.61 8.27 -4.53
C GLY A 46 68.86 9.75 -4.18
N PRO A 47 70.13 10.18 -4.16
CA PRO A 47 70.51 11.53 -3.79
C PRO A 47 69.81 12.61 -4.63
N GLN A 48 69.66 13.81 -4.08
CA GLN A 48 69.19 14.99 -4.81
C GLN A 48 70.07 15.24 -6.04
N SER A 49 69.44 15.64 -7.14
CA SER A 49 70.11 15.93 -8.42
C SER A 49 70.95 14.80 -9.02
N SER A 50 70.65 13.53 -8.69
CA SER A 50 71.32 12.34 -9.27
C SER A 50 70.75 11.89 -10.63
N GLY A 51 69.83 12.66 -11.23
CA GLY A 51 69.19 12.34 -12.51
C GLY A 51 68.13 11.23 -12.42
N LYS A 52 67.31 11.23 -11.36
CA LYS A 52 66.23 10.25 -11.13
C LYS A 52 65.08 10.43 -12.12
N SER A 53 64.50 11.63 -12.17
CA SER A 53 63.39 11.98 -13.05
C SER A 53 63.80 11.83 -14.52
N THR A 54 65.01 12.27 -14.89
CA THR A 54 65.61 12.03 -16.22
C THR A 54 65.68 10.53 -16.55
N LEU A 55 66.13 9.68 -15.62
CA LEU A 55 66.17 8.23 -15.85
C LEU A 55 64.76 7.65 -16.05
N LEU A 56 63.77 8.04 -15.23
CA LEU A 56 62.40 7.58 -15.37
C LEU A 56 61.78 8.01 -16.71
N ASN A 57 61.99 9.26 -17.11
CA ASN A 57 61.48 9.80 -18.37
C ASN A 57 62.03 9.03 -19.58
N HIS A 58 63.33 8.70 -19.59
CA HIS A 58 63.88 7.86 -20.66
C HIS A 58 63.42 6.40 -20.57
N LEU A 59 63.36 5.84 -19.37
CA LEU A 59 63.06 4.42 -19.15
C LEU A 59 61.59 4.07 -19.45
N PHE A 60 60.66 4.91 -19.00
CA PHE A 60 59.22 4.66 -19.03
C PHE A 60 58.44 5.57 -19.99
N HIS A 61 59.12 6.52 -20.64
CA HIS A 61 58.48 7.60 -21.43
C HIS A 61 57.48 8.41 -20.59
N THR A 62 57.86 8.74 -19.36
CA THR A 62 57.12 9.64 -18.46
C THR A 62 57.48 11.09 -18.70
N ASN A 63 56.77 12.01 -18.04
CA ASN A 63 57.00 13.45 -18.15
C ASN A 63 57.17 14.12 -16.78
N PHE A 64 58.02 13.55 -15.92
CA PHE A 64 58.38 14.15 -14.64
C PHE A 64 59.24 15.41 -14.85
N GLU A 65 59.11 16.38 -13.94
CA GLU A 65 59.89 17.62 -14.01
C GLU A 65 61.39 17.35 -13.81
N GLU A 66 62.21 17.84 -14.74
CA GLU A 66 63.66 17.69 -14.71
C GLU A 66 64.37 18.97 -14.28
N MET A 67 65.52 18.82 -13.64
CA MET A 67 66.31 19.95 -13.16
C MET A 67 66.86 20.76 -14.33
N ASP A 68 66.50 22.04 -14.41
CA ASP A 68 67.10 22.98 -15.35
C ASP A 68 68.47 23.43 -14.86
N ALA A 69 69.53 22.80 -15.41
CA ALA A 69 70.92 23.09 -15.05
C ALA A 69 71.32 24.56 -15.25
N SER A 70 70.60 25.32 -16.09
CA SER A 70 70.86 26.75 -16.31
C SER A 70 70.45 27.64 -15.11
N LYS A 71 69.57 27.13 -14.23
CA LYS A 71 69.04 27.84 -13.05
C LYS A 71 69.70 27.41 -11.74
N GLY A 72 70.77 26.62 -11.81
CA GLY A 72 71.50 26.09 -10.66
C GLY A 72 71.13 24.65 -10.35
N ARG A 73 71.30 24.25 -9.07
CA ARG A 73 70.95 22.90 -8.59
C ARG A 73 69.85 22.93 -7.51
N PRO A 74 68.67 23.50 -7.78
CA PRO A 74 67.56 23.51 -6.82
C PRO A 74 66.92 22.12 -6.71
N GLN A 75 66.19 21.87 -5.62
CA GLN A 75 65.28 20.73 -5.52
C GLN A 75 64.19 20.82 -6.58
N THR A 76 64.14 19.80 -7.43
CA THR A 76 63.16 19.70 -8.53
C THR A 76 61.95 18.88 -8.11
N THR A 77 62.15 17.61 -7.75
CA THR A 77 61.07 16.75 -7.26
C THR A 77 60.73 17.11 -5.81
N GLN A 78 59.51 17.60 -5.57
CA GLN A 78 58.97 17.83 -4.23
C GLN A 78 57.87 16.80 -3.95
N GLY A 79 58.03 16.04 -2.86
CA GLY A 79 57.11 14.98 -2.47
C GLY A 79 57.30 13.68 -3.26
N ILE A 80 56.19 13.00 -3.54
CA ILE A 80 56.17 11.75 -4.30
C ILE A 80 55.22 11.90 -5.48
N TRP A 81 55.72 11.62 -6.68
CA TRP A 81 54.98 11.72 -7.93
C TRP A 81 54.76 10.33 -8.53
N ILE A 82 53.66 10.17 -9.27
CA ILE A 82 53.29 8.89 -9.87
C ILE A 82 52.78 9.09 -11.30
N GLU A 83 53.14 8.19 -12.21
CA GLU A 83 52.69 8.20 -13.61
C GLU A 83 52.53 6.76 -14.13
N LYS A 84 51.52 6.53 -14.97
CA LYS A 84 51.34 5.24 -15.67
C LYS A 84 52.30 5.17 -16.85
N CYS A 85 53.10 4.11 -16.93
CA CYS A 85 54.12 3.93 -17.96
C CYS A 85 53.50 3.43 -19.27
N ALA A 86 53.91 4.02 -20.39
CA ALA A 86 53.45 3.61 -21.72
C ALA A 86 54.22 2.39 -22.23
N GLY A 87 53.52 1.44 -22.88
CA GLY A 87 54.15 0.31 -23.58
C GLY A 87 54.65 -0.83 -22.69
N PHE A 88 54.03 -1.04 -21.52
CA PHE A 88 54.25 -2.19 -20.65
C PHE A 88 52.98 -3.03 -20.49
N GLU A 89 53.14 -4.36 -20.56
CA GLU A 89 52.08 -5.33 -20.27
C GLU A 89 52.70 -6.50 -19.49
N PRO A 90 52.43 -6.64 -18.17
CA PRO A 90 51.41 -5.98 -17.34
C PRO A 90 51.63 -4.47 -17.11
N CYS A 91 50.58 -3.76 -16.67
CA CYS A 91 50.60 -2.31 -16.44
C CYS A 91 51.69 -1.92 -15.43
N VAL A 92 52.56 -0.97 -15.76
CA VAL A 92 53.59 -0.47 -14.84
C VAL A 92 53.28 0.95 -14.42
N VAL A 93 53.40 1.23 -13.12
CA VAL A 93 53.25 2.56 -12.55
C VAL A 93 54.59 2.99 -11.96
N ALA A 94 55.15 4.08 -12.48
CA ALA A 94 56.42 4.65 -12.01
C ALA A 94 56.15 5.67 -10.91
N MET A 95 57.01 5.68 -9.91
CA MET A 95 56.96 6.58 -8.78
C MET A 95 58.30 7.30 -8.60
N ASP A 96 58.30 8.62 -8.79
CA ASP A 96 59.46 9.48 -8.57
C ASP A 96 59.44 10.02 -7.14
N LEU A 97 60.47 9.67 -6.36
CA LEU A 97 60.63 10.16 -4.99
C LEU A 97 61.54 11.38 -4.97
N GLU A 98 61.21 12.32 -4.07
CA GLU A 98 62.10 13.40 -3.67
C GLU A 98 63.51 12.87 -3.34
N GLY A 99 64.53 13.62 -3.78
CA GLY A 99 65.92 13.24 -3.57
C GLY A 99 66.34 13.33 -2.11
N THR A 100 67.20 12.40 -1.69
CA THR A 100 67.78 12.39 -0.33
C THR A 100 69.03 13.27 -0.25
N ASP A 101 69.47 13.60 0.96
CA ASP A 101 70.67 14.38 1.28
C ASP A 101 70.62 15.81 0.72
N GLY A 102 69.43 16.43 0.79
CA GLY A 102 69.19 17.81 0.37
C GLY A 102 69.62 18.82 1.44
N SER A 103 69.97 20.04 1.03
CA SER A 103 70.25 21.13 1.98
C SER A 103 69.00 21.96 2.33
N GLU A 104 67.87 21.68 1.67
CA GLU A 104 66.73 22.61 1.55
C GLU A 104 65.64 22.40 2.62
N ARG A 105 65.62 21.26 3.32
CA ARG A 105 64.64 20.96 4.39
C ARG A 105 65.19 21.04 5.83
N GLY A 106 66.51 21.12 6.04
CA GLY A 106 67.09 21.25 7.39
C GLY A 106 67.04 19.95 8.23
N GLU A 107 66.91 20.02 9.56
CA GLU A 107 66.91 18.81 10.43
C GLU A 107 65.71 17.87 10.19
N ASP A 108 64.57 18.41 9.72
CA ASP A 108 63.36 17.65 9.36
C ASP A 108 63.51 16.82 8.07
N ASP A 109 64.57 17.06 7.28
CA ASP A 109 64.84 16.34 6.02
C ASP A 109 64.96 14.83 6.25
N THR A 110 65.64 14.45 7.34
CA THR A 110 65.88 13.04 7.66
C THR A 110 64.62 12.27 8.02
N ALA A 111 63.54 12.93 8.44
CA ALA A 111 62.28 12.27 8.76
C ALA A 111 61.49 11.96 7.49
N PHE A 112 61.34 12.95 6.61
CA PHE A 112 60.62 12.77 5.35
C PHE A 112 61.33 11.76 4.44
N GLU A 113 62.66 11.81 4.34
CA GLU A 113 63.47 10.83 3.59
C GLU A 113 63.24 9.39 4.07
N LYS A 114 63.20 9.18 5.39
CA LYS A 114 62.93 7.84 5.96
C LYS A 114 61.51 7.40 5.64
N GLN A 115 60.54 8.29 5.77
CA GLN A 115 59.13 8.00 5.51
C GLN A 115 58.88 7.68 4.03
N SER A 116 59.44 8.47 3.12
CA SER A 116 59.30 8.27 1.67
C SER A 116 60.00 6.99 1.20
N ALA A 117 61.22 6.71 1.70
CA ALA A 117 61.94 5.47 1.38
C ALA A 117 61.21 4.23 1.93
N LEU A 118 60.67 4.31 3.15
CA LEU A 118 59.86 3.25 3.74
C LEU A 118 58.58 3.03 2.94
N PHE A 119 57.89 4.11 2.58
CA PHE A 119 56.69 4.08 1.76
C PHE A 119 56.96 3.37 0.44
N ALA A 120 57.99 3.78 -0.30
CA ALA A 120 58.38 3.15 -1.55
C ALA A 120 58.67 1.65 -1.41
N LEU A 121 59.42 1.26 -0.38
CA LEU A 121 59.74 -0.15 -0.18
C LEU A 121 58.51 -0.99 0.18
N VAL A 122 57.49 -0.41 0.83
CA VAL A 122 56.25 -1.12 1.18
C VAL A 122 55.33 -1.28 -0.04
N ILE A 123 55.19 -0.23 -0.86
CA ILE A 123 54.22 -0.25 -1.96
C ILE A 123 54.79 -0.75 -3.29
N ALA A 124 56.08 -0.56 -3.55
CA ALA A 124 56.72 -0.90 -4.81
C ALA A 124 57.12 -2.38 -4.90
N ASP A 125 56.98 -2.95 -6.09
CA ASP A 125 57.53 -4.25 -6.45
C ASP A 125 59.04 -4.14 -6.73
N ILE A 126 59.42 -3.07 -7.43
CA ILE A 126 60.80 -2.77 -7.80
C ILE A 126 61.17 -1.41 -7.23
N VAL A 127 62.25 -1.35 -6.45
CA VAL A 127 62.84 -0.09 -5.98
C VAL A 127 64.20 0.11 -6.67
N ILE A 128 64.25 1.10 -7.55
CA ILE A 128 65.46 1.55 -8.22
C ILE A 128 66.26 2.40 -7.23
N ILE A 129 67.50 2.01 -6.97
CA ILE A 129 68.44 2.73 -6.13
C ILE A 129 69.44 3.42 -7.06
N ASN A 130 69.17 4.68 -7.39
CA ASN A 130 69.99 5.47 -8.28
C ASN A 130 71.19 6.06 -7.53
N MET A 131 72.40 5.68 -7.91
CA MET A 131 73.63 6.14 -7.26
C MET A 131 74.77 6.27 -8.28
N TRP A 132 75.77 7.10 -7.97
CA TRP A 132 76.94 7.28 -8.83
C TRP A 132 77.98 6.19 -8.60
N CYS A 133 78.70 5.76 -9.65
CA CYS A 133 79.74 4.72 -9.53
C CYS A 133 80.82 5.08 -8.50
N HIS A 134 81.20 6.36 -8.41
CA HIS A 134 82.21 6.82 -7.46
C HIS A 134 81.75 6.81 -6.00
N ASN A 135 80.42 6.75 -5.76
CA ASN A 135 79.86 6.62 -4.42
C ASN A 135 79.87 5.16 -3.94
N VAL A 136 80.14 4.20 -4.82
CA VAL A 136 80.18 2.78 -4.44
C VAL A 136 81.36 2.54 -3.51
N GLY A 137 81.06 2.20 -2.25
CA GLY A 137 82.05 1.97 -1.20
C GLY A 137 82.04 3.02 -0.08
N LEU A 138 81.44 4.19 -0.31
CA LEU A 138 81.24 5.20 0.73
C LEU A 138 80.08 4.82 1.66
N GLU A 139 80.14 5.25 2.92
CA GLU A 139 79.14 4.85 3.91
C GLU A 139 77.86 5.68 3.81
N HIS A 140 77.98 7.02 3.77
CA HIS A 140 76.85 7.94 3.68
C HIS A 140 76.35 8.13 2.23
N ALA A 141 77.26 8.41 1.29
CA ALA A 141 76.93 8.66 -0.12
C ALA A 141 76.36 7.43 -0.88
N ALA A 142 76.44 6.22 -0.31
CA ALA A 142 75.78 5.03 -0.83
C ALA A 142 74.42 4.74 -0.15
N ASN A 143 73.88 5.68 0.63
CA ASN A 143 72.61 5.55 1.35
C ASN A 143 72.53 4.33 2.29
N LYS A 144 73.67 3.81 2.80
CA LYS A 144 73.69 2.66 3.71
C LYS A 144 72.94 2.91 5.04
N PRO A 145 73.04 4.10 5.68
CA PRO A 145 72.27 4.38 6.90
C PRO A 145 70.76 4.39 6.67
N LEU A 146 70.32 4.90 5.53
CA LEU A 146 68.92 4.89 5.12
C LEU A 146 68.45 3.45 4.89
N LEU A 147 69.18 2.66 4.10
CA LEU A 147 68.88 1.24 3.87
C LEU A 147 68.81 0.43 5.17
N ARG A 148 69.73 0.68 6.12
CA ARG A 148 69.71 0.03 7.43
C ARG A 148 68.45 0.34 8.21
N THR A 149 68.07 1.62 8.24
CA THR A 149 66.86 2.08 8.92
C THR A 149 65.63 1.46 8.27
N VAL A 150 65.55 1.47 6.94
CA VAL A 150 64.39 0.93 6.24
C VAL A 150 64.30 -0.59 6.40
N PHE A 151 65.39 -1.35 6.29
CA PHE A 151 65.35 -2.79 6.55
C PHE A 151 64.91 -3.11 7.98
N GLN A 152 65.39 -2.34 8.96
CA GLN A 152 64.98 -2.52 10.35
C GLN A 152 63.49 -2.22 10.57
N VAL A 153 62.97 -1.13 10.00
CA VAL A 153 61.55 -0.79 10.12
C VAL A 153 60.71 -1.80 9.35
N MET A 154 61.10 -2.19 8.14
CA MET A 154 60.43 -3.23 7.36
C MET A 154 60.28 -4.55 8.09
N MET A 155 61.28 -4.96 8.88
CA MET A 155 61.18 -6.15 9.73
C MET A 155 60.08 -6.07 10.79
N LYS A 156 59.67 -4.85 11.18
CA LYS A 156 58.53 -4.58 12.06
C LYS A 156 57.20 -4.46 11.33
N LEU A 157 57.19 -4.23 10.01
CA LEU A 157 55.97 -3.98 9.21
C LEU A 157 55.35 -5.23 8.58
N PHE A 158 55.94 -6.42 8.78
CA PHE A 158 55.39 -7.72 8.35
C PHE A 158 54.94 -7.77 6.87
N SER A 159 55.85 -8.04 5.94
CA SER A 159 55.49 -8.51 4.60
C SER A 159 56.38 -9.68 4.18
N ALA A 160 55.76 -10.72 3.60
CA ALA A 160 56.44 -11.78 2.85
C ALA A 160 56.51 -11.44 1.34
N ARG A 161 56.19 -10.21 0.95
CA ARG A 161 56.30 -9.78 -0.46
C ARG A 161 57.78 -9.60 -0.77
N LYS A 162 58.23 -10.28 -1.81
CA LYS A 162 59.61 -10.19 -2.24
C LYS A 162 59.81 -8.98 -3.14
N THR A 163 60.52 -7.95 -2.67
CA THR A 163 60.78 -6.70 -3.41
C THR A 163 62.12 -6.79 -4.15
N THR A 164 62.20 -6.31 -5.40
CA THR A 164 63.48 -6.21 -6.11
C THR A 164 64.14 -4.85 -5.87
N LEU A 165 65.33 -4.88 -5.26
CA LEU A 165 66.24 -3.74 -5.13
C LEU A 165 67.14 -3.69 -6.38
N LEU A 166 66.86 -2.76 -7.27
CA LEU A 166 67.60 -2.57 -8.52
C LEU A 166 68.58 -1.40 -8.37
N PHE A 167 69.84 -1.70 -8.10
CA PHE A 167 70.89 -0.68 -8.03
C PHE A 167 71.26 -0.23 -9.44
N VAL A 168 71.02 1.05 -9.75
CA VAL A 168 71.40 1.67 -11.01
C VAL A 168 72.57 2.59 -10.77
N LEU A 169 73.74 2.17 -11.25
CA LEU A 169 75.00 2.88 -11.12
C LEU A 169 75.18 3.84 -12.29
N ARG A 170 75.26 5.14 -11.99
CA ARG A 170 75.48 6.21 -12.96
C ARG A 170 76.97 6.43 -13.20
N ASP A 171 77.31 6.91 -14.39
CA ASP A 171 78.66 7.29 -14.81
C ASP A 171 79.69 6.15 -14.67
N LYS A 172 79.54 5.12 -15.51
CA LYS A 172 80.49 3.99 -15.61
C LYS A 172 81.95 4.44 -15.60
N THR A 173 82.70 3.88 -14.67
CA THR A 173 84.16 4.04 -14.57
C THR A 173 84.89 2.82 -15.16
N LYS A 174 86.23 2.80 -15.08
CA LYS A 174 87.05 1.66 -15.55
C LYS A 174 86.82 0.35 -14.75
N THR A 175 86.17 0.43 -13.59
CA THR A 175 85.87 -0.73 -12.75
C THR A 175 84.76 -1.57 -13.37
N SER A 176 84.97 -2.88 -13.50
CA SER A 176 83.97 -3.78 -14.08
C SER A 176 82.74 -3.93 -13.18
N LEU A 177 81.55 -4.07 -13.80
CA LEU A 177 80.27 -4.27 -13.12
C LEU A 177 80.28 -5.42 -12.10
N HIS A 178 80.99 -6.51 -12.38
CA HIS A 178 81.07 -7.68 -11.48
C HIS A 178 81.62 -7.34 -10.08
N TYR A 179 82.61 -6.44 -9.99
CA TYR A 179 83.15 -6.00 -8.70
C TYR A 179 82.16 -5.12 -7.94
N PHE A 180 81.45 -4.23 -8.64
CA PHE A 180 80.41 -3.40 -8.03
C PHE A 180 79.24 -4.25 -7.54
N GLU A 181 78.79 -5.20 -8.35
CA GLU A 181 77.72 -6.13 -8.00
C GLU A 181 78.07 -6.93 -6.74
N HIS A 182 79.26 -7.55 -6.70
CA HIS A 182 79.72 -8.28 -5.52
C HIS A 182 79.81 -7.38 -4.28
N THR A 183 80.30 -6.15 -4.44
CA THR A 183 80.44 -5.19 -3.33
C THR A 183 79.09 -4.75 -2.77
N LEU A 184 78.13 -4.43 -3.63
CA LEU A 184 76.80 -3.96 -3.23
C LEU A 184 75.95 -5.08 -2.64
N ARG A 185 75.99 -6.29 -3.22
CA ARG A 185 75.32 -7.48 -2.65
C ARG A 185 75.84 -7.77 -1.24
N LYS A 186 77.16 -7.84 -1.09
CA LYS A 186 77.81 -8.09 0.21
C LYS A 186 77.52 -6.97 1.22
N ALA A 187 77.45 -5.72 0.76
CA ALA A 187 77.08 -4.59 1.62
C ALA A 187 75.63 -4.70 2.10
N ALA A 188 74.69 -5.02 1.21
CA ALA A 188 73.28 -5.23 1.56
C ALA A 188 73.10 -6.39 2.55
N GLU A 189 73.79 -7.51 2.34
CA GLU A 189 73.81 -8.65 3.26
C GLU A 189 74.39 -8.26 4.63
N LYS A 190 75.52 -7.56 4.65
CA LYS A 190 76.12 -7.08 5.91
C LYS A 190 75.19 -6.14 6.67
N ILE A 191 74.49 -5.24 5.97
CA ILE A 191 73.49 -4.36 6.58
C ILE A 191 72.35 -5.20 7.16
N TRP A 192 71.84 -6.18 6.40
CA TRP A 192 70.80 -7.11 6.82
C TRP A 192 71.19 -7.94 8.05
N ASP A 193 72.42 -8.41 8.15
CA ASP A 193 72.88 -9.19 9.31
C ASP A 193 73.05 -8.31 10.55
N SER A 194 73.34 -7.02 10.35
CA SER A 194 73.57 -6.05 11.42
C SER A 194 72.31 -5.46 12.05
N ILE A 195 71.11 -5.69 11.48
CA ILE A 195 69.85 -5.18 12.03
C ILE A 195 69.29 -6.13 13.10
N HIS A 196 68.58 -5.55 14.07
CA HIS A 196 67.90 -6.32 15.10
C HIS A 196 66.63 -6.96 14.52
N LYS A 197 66.62 -8.30 14.41
CA LYS A 197 65.50 -9.06 13.85
C LYS A 197 64.64 -9.69 14.97
N PRO A 198 63.30 -9.76 14.82
CA PRO A 198 62.44 -10.50 15.74
C PRO A 198 62.81 -11.99 15.82
N ALA A 199 62.51 -12.66 16.95
CA ALA A 199 62.94 -14.04 17.25
C ALA A 199 62.71 -15.06 16.13
N ARG A 200 61.59 -14.93 15.40
CA ARG A 200 61.20 -15.80 14.28
C ARG A 200 62.04 -15.66 12.99
N TYR A 201 62.82 -14.58 12.85
CA TYR A 201 63.55 -14.26 11.62
C TYR A 201 65.05 -14.06 11.82
N ILE A 202 65.58 -14.41 13.00
CA ILE A 202 67.00 -14.21 13.35
C ILE A 202 67.93 -14.78 12.28
N ASP A 203 67.64 -15.99 11.79
CA ASP A 203 68.47 -16.72 10.81
C ASP A 203 67.98 -16.60 9.36
N THR A 204 67.08 -15.67 9.06
CA THR A 204 66.51 -15.55 7.71
C THR A 204 67.42 -14.73 6.78
N PRO A 205 67.81 -15.26 5.59
CA PRO A 205 68.67 -14.54 4.65
C PRO A 205 67.91 -13.41 3.93
N LEU A 206 68.67 -12.39 3.49
CA LEU A 206 68.15 -11.24 2.73
C LEU A 206 67.34 -11.70 1.49
N SER A 207 67.81 -12.76 0.82
CA SER A 207 67.24 -13.30 -0.42
C SER A 207 65.80 -13.84 -0.27
N LYS A 208 65.30 -14.00 0.96
CA LYS A 208 63.90 -14.34 1.20
C LYS A 208 62.96 -13.15 0.99
N PHE A 209 63.41 -11.95 1.36
CA PHE A 209 62.61 -10.73 1.30
C PHE A 209 62.97 -9.82 0.13
N PHE A 210 64.22 -9.85 -0.33
CA PHE A 210 64.69 -8.97 -1.39
C PHE A 210 65.40 -9.74 -2.50
N ASN A 211 65.13 -9.39 -3.75
CA ASN A 211 66.04 -9.67 -4.85
C ASN A 211 66.97 -8.47 -5.00
N VAL A 212 68.27 -8.69 -5.13
CA VAL A 212 69.21 -7.62 -5.44
C VAL A 212 69.66 -7.79 -6.88
N GLU A 213 69.53 -6.74 -7.68
CA GLU A 213 70.03 -6.66 -9.05
C GLU A 213 70.86 -5.39 -9.22
N VAL A 214 71.90 -5.43 -10.06
CA VAL A 214 72.79 -4.29 -10.29
C VAL A 214 72.96 -4.07 -11.79
N VAL A 215 72.77 -2.82 -12.20
CA VAL A 215 72.96 -2.34 -13.56
C VAL A 215 73.84 -1.09 -13.49
N ALA A 216 74.67 -0.88 -14.51
CA ALA A 216 75.40 0.36 -14.65
C ALA A 216 75.04 1.02 -15.98
N LEU A 217 75.02 2.35 -15.98
CA LEU A 217 74.73 3.22 -17.12
C LEU A 217 75.92 4.15 -17.39
N SER A 218 76.21 4.40 -18.65
CA SER A 218 77.21 5.35 -19.12
C SER A 218 76.82 6.79 -18.77
N SER A 219 77.79 7.72 -18.81
CA SER A 219 77.51 9.13 -18.57
C SER A 219 76.56 9.68 -19.62
N TYR A 220 75.47 10.31 -19.17
CA TYR A 220 74.48 10.93 -20.06
C TYR A 220 75.08 12.11 -20.82
N GLU A 221 75.88 12.94 -20.14
CA GLU A 221 76.51 14.13 -20.73
C GLU A 221 77.61 13.78 -21.74
N GLU A 222 78.45 12.78 -21.44
CA GLU A 222 79.57 12.43 -22.31
C GLU A 222 79.19 11.44 -23.43
N LYS A 223 78.20 10.58 -23.17
CA LYS A 223 77.90 9.39 -23.99
C LYS A 223 76.39 9.13 -24.10
N GLU A 224 75.66 10.14 -24.54
CA GLU A 224 74.19 10.14 -24.62
C GLU A 224 73.61 8.93 -25.38
N GLU A 225 74.13 8.62 -26.58
CA GLU A 225 73.62 7.50 -27.39
C GLU A 225 73.80 6.14 -26.72
N LEU A 226 74.97 5.90 -26.12
CA LEU A 226 75.24 4.66 -25.37
C LEU A 226 74.38 4.59 -24.11
N PHE A 227 74.11 5.72 -23.45
CA PHE A 227 73.18 5.77 -22.32
C PHE A 227 71.76 5.36 -22.74
N LYS A 228 71.26 5.88 -23.87
CA LYS A 228 69.93 5.53 -24.40
C LYS A 228 69.83 4.03 -24.72
N GLU A 229 70.82 3.46 -25.40
CA GLU A 229 70.88 2.01 -25.69
C GLU A 229 70.87 1.16 -24.40
N GLU A 230 71.62 1.58 -23.38
CA GLU A 230 71.67 0.89 -22.08
C GLU A 230 70.37 1.02 -21.28
N VAL A 231 69.68 2.16 -21.40
CA VAL A 231 68.34 2.37 -20.82
C VAL A 231 67.30 1.49 -21.52
N ASP A 232 67.38 1.30 -22.83
CA ASP A 232 66.51 0.37 -23.55
C ASP A 232 66.70 -1.08 -23.08
N SER A 233 67.96 -1.48 -22.84
CA SER A 233 68.26 -2.78 -22.23
C SER A 233 67.70 -2.90 -20.80
N LEU A 234 67.80 -1.83 -20.00
CA LEU A 234 67.21 -1.77 -18.66
C LEU A 234 65.68 -1.89 -18.72
N ARG A 235 65.03 -1.27 -19.71
CA ARG A 235 63.59 -1.33 -19.93
C ARG A 235 63.10 -2.77 -20.14
N GLN A 236 63.77 -3.51 -21.03
CA GLN A 236 63.47 -4.93 -21.28
C GLN A 236 63.68 -5.79 -20.03
N ARG A 237 64.70 -5.46 -19.23
CA ARG A 237 64.97 -6.15 -17.97
C ARG A 237 63.90 -5.90 -16.93
N ILE A 238 63.42 -4.66 -16.78
CA ILE A 238 62.33 -4.32 -15.88
C ILE A 238 61.04 -5.02 -16.31
N ASP A 239 60.70 -5.05 -17.59
CA ASP A 239 59.56 -5.82 -18.10
C ASP A 239 59.65 -7.31 -17.72
N SER A 240 60.85 -7.89 -17.84
CA SER A 240 61.13 -9.27 -17.44
C SER A 240 61.00 -9.49 -15.92
N ILE A 241 61.46 -8.54 -15.10
CA ILE A 241 61.35 -8.58 -13.64
C ILE A 241 59.89 -8.45 -13.23
N SER A 242 59.16 -7.46 -13.76
CA SER A 242 57.73 -7.26 -13.49
C SER A 242 56.94 -8.53 -13.80
N LYS A 243 57.16 -9.16 -14.96
CA LYS A 243 56.52 -10.44 -15.30
C LYS A 243 56.87 -11.57 -14.33
N ARG A 244 58.13 -11.66 -13.90
CA ARG A 244 58.60 -12.65 -12.92
C ARG A 244 57.94 -12.42 -11.56
N GLU A 245 57.90 -11.19 -11.08
CA GLU A 245 57.30 -10.82 -9.80
C GLU A 245 55.80 -11.11 -9.80
N LEU A 246 55.09 -10.75 -10.88
CA LEU A 246 53.69 -11.10 -11.04
C LEU A 246 53.45 -12.63 -11.10
N ALA A 247 54.37 -13.40 -11.69
CA ALA A 247 54.26 -14.86 -11.81
C ALA A 247 54.65 -15.62 -10.52
N SER A 248 55.44 -15.02 -9.63
CA SER A 248 56.06 -15.70 -8.49
C SER A 248 55.11 -16.15 -7.36
N GLY A 249 53.80 -15.93 -7.49
CA GLY A 249 52.78 -16.67 -6.74
C GLY A 249 52.58 -16.31 -5.26
N ASP A 250 53.41 -15.46 -4.65
CA ASP A 250 53.24 -15.02 -3.24
C ASP A 250 52.18 -13.91 -3.11
N ARG A 251 50.99 -14.16 -3.71
CA ARG A 251 49.91 -13.18 -3.92
C ARG A 251 48.98 -13.01 -2.72
N ASN A 252 49.29 -13.59 -1.57
CA ASN A 252 48.44 -13.47 -0.38
C ASN A 252 48.26 -12.01 0.08
N TYR A 253 49.18 -11.10 -0.28
CA TYR A 253 49.20 -9.70 0.16
C TYR A 253 49.02 -8.65 -0.96
N SER A 254 48.78 -9.07 -2.21
CA SER A 254 48.57 -8.12 -3.30
C SER A 254 47.19 -7.45 -3.20
N VAL A 255 47.15 -6.13 -3.40
CA VAL A 255 45.92 -5.33 -3.39
C VAL A 255 45.47 -5.14 -4.84
N PRO A 256 44.17 -5.20 -5.17
CA PRO A 256 43.69 -4.90 -6.51
C PRO A 256 43.94 -3.43 -6.88
N ALA A 257 44.12 -3.12 -8.16
CA ALA A 257 44.40 -1.77 -8.64
C ALA A 257 43.33 -0.74 -8.21
N SER A 258 42.06 -1.15 -8.11
CA SER A 258 40.96 -0.34 -7.56
C SER A 258 41.15 0.03 -6.08
N GLY A 259 41.78 -0.85 -5.30
CA GLY A 259 42.12 -0.65 -3.88
C GLY A 259 43.49 -0.02 -3.65
N PHE A 260 44.35 0.07 -4.66
CA PHE A 260 45.76 0.49 -4.52
C PHE A 260 45.92 1.84 -3.81
N PHE A 261 45.24 2.89 -4.28
CA PHE A 261 45.44 4.22 -3.71
C PHE A 261 44.84 4.38 -2.30
N ALA A 262 43.74 3.68 -2.00
CA ALA A 262 43.22 3.63 -0.64
C ALA A 262 44.21 2.94 0.31
N SER A 263 44.85 1.86 -0.19
CA SER A 263 45.94 1.19 0.53
C SER A 263 47.15 2.11 0.71
N ALA A 264 47.56 2.81 -0.34
CA ALA A 264 48.69 3.74 -0.31
C ALA A 264 48.45 4.88 0.69
N GLN A 265 47.25 5.46 0.72
CA GLN A 265 46.90 6.53 1.65
C GLN A 265 47.05 6.08 3.10
N HIS A 266 46.44 4.95 3.49
CA HIS A 266 46.50 4.49 4.87
C HIS A 266 47.91 4.01 5.27
N ILE A 267 48.67 3.40 4.34
CA ILE A 267 50.09 3.08 4.58
C ILE A 267 50.87 4.36 4.85
N TRP A 268 50.66 5.42 4.07
CA TRP A 268 51.30 6.71 4.28
C TRP A 268 50.93 7.33 5.64
N GLU A 269 49.65 7.34 6.00
CA GLU A 269 49.17 7.84 7.31
C GLU A 269 49.80 7.06 8.48
N SER A 270 49.86 5.73 8.38
CA SER A 270 50.48 4.88 9.40
C SER A 270 51.99 5.15 9.57
N ILE A 271 52.70 5.36 8.45
CA ILE A 271 54.12 5.73 8.43
C ILE A 271 54.32 7.13 9.03
N LYS A 272 53.45 8.09 8.71
CA LYS A 272 53.50 9.46 9.23
C LYS A 272 53.30 9.50 10.74
N GLU A 273 52.41 8.67 11.26
CA GLU A 273 52.10 8.53 12.69
C GLU A 273 53.08 7.62 13.47
N ASN A 274 54.06 7.00 12.80
CA ASN A 274 54.97 6.01 13.36
C ASN A 274 54.28 4.82 14.06
N LYS A 275 53.10 4.41 13.57
CA LYS A 275 52.39 3.21 14.05
C LYS A 275 52.99 1.95 13.43
N ASP A 276 52.91 0.82 14.11
CA ASP A 276 53.27 -0.47 13.52
C ASP A 276 52.32 -0.76 12.33
N LEU A 277 52.85 -1.03 11.13
CA LEU A 277 52.03 -1.46 10.00
C LEU A 277 51.79 -2.97 10.08
N ASP A 278 50.53 -3.36 10.22
CA ASP A 278 50.09 -4.74 10.09
C ASP A 278 49.41 -4.94 8.73
N LEU A 279 50.19 -5.31 7.71
CA LEU A 279 49.75 -5.46 6.33
C LEU A 279 48.64 -6.53 6.11
N PRO A 280 48.65 -7.69 6.78
CA PRO A 280 47.49 -8.60 6.77
C PRO A 280 46.18 -7.93 7.20
N THR A 281 46.17 -7.25 8.35
CA THR A 281 44.99 -6.52 8.85
C THR A 281 44.61 -5.37 7.92
N HIS A 282 45.62 -4.72 7.32
CA HIS A 282 45.43 -3.66 6.34
C HIS A 282 44.71 -4.12 5.07
N LYS A 283 45.03 -5.31 4.53
CA LYS A 283 44.34 -5.87 3.36
C LYS A 283 42.85 -6.08 3.65
N VAL A 284 42.54 -6.65 4.82
CA VAL A 284 41.15 -6.86 5.29
C VAL A 284 40.44 -5.52 5.44
N MET A 285 41.10 -4.51 6.00
CA MET A 285 40.55 -3.17 6.15
C MET A 285 40.27 -2.50 4.79
N VAL A 286 41.21 -2.53 3.85
CA VAL A 286 41.01 -1.97 2.49
C VAL A 286 39.87 -2.70 1.78
N ALA A 287 39.83 -4.03 1.87
CA ALA A 287 38.72 -4.82 1.35
C ALA A 287 37.40 -4.40 2.01
N THR A 288 37.38 -4.12 3.32
CA THR A 288 36.18 -3.73 4.06
C THR A 288 35.64 -2.39 3.57
N ILE A 289 36.51 -1.38 3.47
CA ILE A 289 36.14 -0.04 3.00
C ILE A 289 35.66 -0.11 1.55
N ARG A 290 36.41 -0.76 0.66
CA ARG A 290 36.06 -0.85 -0.76
C ARG A 290 34.80 -1.68 -1.01
N CYS A 291 34.66 -2.83 -0.35
CA CYS A 291 33.45 -3.61 -0.47
C CYS A 291 32.23 -2.83 0.03
N GLU A 292 32.33 -2.04 1.10
CA GLU A 292 31.22 -1.18 1.55
C GLU A 292 30.87 -0.10 0.52
N GLU A 293 31.87 0.55 -0.09
CA GLU A 293 31.63 1.52 -1.18
C GLU A 293 30.93 0.87 -2.37
N ILE A 294 31.38 -0.30 -2.79
CA ILE A 294 30.76 -1.07 -3.89
C ILE A 294 29.33 -1.44 -3.51
N VAL A 295 29.06 -1.92 -2.29
CA VAL A 295 27.69 -2.20 -1.82
C VAL A 295 26.78 -0.97 -1.99
N ASN A 296 27.24 0.20 -1.57
CA ASN A 296 26.44 1.42 -1.65
C ASN A 296 26.25 1.90 -3.11
N GLN A 297 27.26 1.74 -3.96
CA GLN A 297 27.18 2.05 -5.39
C GLN A 297 26.23 1.10 -6.12
N THR A 298 26.33 -0.21 -5.88
CA THR A 298 25.47 -1.23 -6.48
C THR A 298 24.00 -1.04 -6.05
N LEU A 299 23.74 -0.68 -4.78
CA LEU A 299 22.39 -0.32 -4.33
C LEU A 299 21.85 0.94 -5.01
N HIS A 300 22.68 1.96 -5.18
CA HIS A 300 22.29 3.15 -5.92
C HIS A 300 21.97 2.81 -7.39
N GLN A 301 22.79 1.97 -8.03
CA GLN A 301 22.53 1.50 -9.39
C GLN A 301 21.23 0.72 -9.50
N LEU A 302 20.92 -0.15 -8.53
CA LEU A 302 19.64 -0.85 -8.43
C LEU A 302 18.46 0.15 -8.44
N SER A 303 18.56 1.23 -7.65
CA SER A 303 17.50 2.25 -7.58
C SER A 303 17.28 3.01 -8.89
N CYS A 304 18.29 3.05 -9.77
CA CYS A 304 18.22 3.74 -11.06
C CYS A 304 18.03 2.80 -12.26
N LYS A 305 17.95 1.47 -12.05
CA LYS A 305 17.80 0.51 -13.14
C LYS A 305 16.42 0.61 -13.78
N GLU A 306 16.39 0.71 -15.11
CA GLU A 306 15.13 0.82 -15.88
C GLU A 306 14.21 -0.39 -15.63
N ASP A 307 14.77 -1.61 -15.52
CA ASP A 307 13.99 -2.81 -15.23
C ASP A 307 13.27 -2.75 -13.87
N TRP A 308 13.92 -2.18 -12.85
CA TRP A 308 13.32 -1.96 -11.54
C TRP A 308 12.26 -0.86 -11.61
N LEU A 309 12.57 0.29 -12.22
CA LEU A 309 11.65 1.42 -12.37
C LEU A 309 10.40 1.05 -13.20
N ALA A 310 10.54 0.18 -14.20
CA ALA A 310 9.44 -0.34 -14.99
C ALA A 310 8.55 -1.27 -14.16
N MET A 311 9.15 -2.13 -13.33
CA MET A 311 8.43 -3.00 -12.41
C MET A 311 7.69 -2.18 -11.34
N GLU A 312 8.33 -1.19 -10.73
CA GLU A 312 7.73 -0.32 -9.72
C GLU A 312 6.51 0.42 -10.27
N ARG A 313 6.60 0.98 -11.49
CA ARG A 313 5.46 1.58 -12.20
C ARG A 313 4.34 0.59 -12.48
N ALA A 314 4.67 -0.64 -12.88
CA ALA A 314 3.67 -1.66 -13.16
C ALA A 314 2.90 -2.06 -11.89
N ILE A 315 3.59 -2.15 -10.74
CA ILE A 315 2.97 -2.47 -9.44
C ILE A 315 1.96 -1.39 -9.04
N GLN A 316 2.22 -0.11 -9.33
CA GLN A 316 1.25 0.95 -9.03
C GLN A 316 -0.08 0.78 -9.75
N SER A 317 -0.08 0.07 -10.88
CA SER A 317 -1.29 -0.14 -11.70
C SER A 317 -2.02 -1.44 -11.36
N GLY A 318 -1.39 -2.39 -10.67
CA GLY A 318 -1.99 -3.68 -10.33
C GLY A 318 -0.99 -4.82 -10.14
N PRO A 319 -1.48 -6.06 -10.02
CA PRO A 319 -0.65 -7.23 -9.78
C PRO A 319 0.21 -7.54 -11.02
N VAL A 320 1.53 -7.60 -10.80
CA VAL A 320 2.49 -7.86 -11.88
C VAL A 320 2.65 -9.36 -12.10
N SER A 321 2.50 -9.79 -13.35
CA SER A 321 2.72 -11.19 -13.72
C SER A 321 4.16 -11.63 -13.48
N SER A 322 4.32 -12.82 -12.91
CA SER A 322 5.63 -13.45 -12.64
C SER A 322 6.57 -12.55 -11.81
N PHE A 323 6.00 -11.80 -10.86
CA PHE A 323 6.71 -10.84 -10.00
C PHE A 323 7.98 -11.43 -9.39
N GLY A 324 7.89 -12.59 -8.72
CA GLY A 324 9.04 -13.22 -8.05
C GLY A 324 10.20 -13.54 -9.00
N SER A 325 9.90 -14.09 -10.18
CA SER A 325 10.92 -14.41 -11.19
C SER A 325 11.63 -13.18 -11.75
N LYS A 326 10.89 -12.08 -11.98
CA LYS A 326 11.45 -10.83 -12.49
C LYS A 326 12.30 -10.15 -11.42
N LEU A 327 11.80 -10.13 -10.18
CA LEU A 327 12.52 -9.55 -9.04
C LEU A 327 13.81 -10.30 -8.76
N THR A 328 13.78 -11.63 -8.82
CA THR A 328 14.97 -12.47 -8.66
C THR A 328 16.02 -12.18 -9.72
N LYS A 329 15.62 -12.05 -11.00
CA LYS A 329 16.56 -11.64 -12.06
C LYS A 329 17.22 -10.29 -11.78
N ILE A 330 16.47 -9.30 -11.30
CA ILE A 330 17.00 -7.98 -10.95
C ILE A 330 18.02 -8.09 -9.80
N LEU A 331 17.66 -8.85 -8.75
CA LEU A 331 18.54 -9.09 -7.59
C LEU A 331 19.79 -9.90 -7.97
N ASP A 332 19.67 -10.92 -8.82
CA ASP A 332 20.79 -11.74 -9.29
C ASP A 332 21.78 -10.91 -10.11
N ILE A 333 21.30 -10.02 -10.97
CA ILE A 333 22.16 -9.10 -11.72
C ILE A 333 22.90 -8.16 -10.75
N CYS A 334 22.18 -7.60 -9.77
CA CYS A 334 22.74 -6.74 -8.73
C CYS A 334 23.86 -7.45 -7.93
N LEU A 335 23.60 -8.68 -7.46
CA LEU A 335 24.60 -9.48 -6.74
C LEU A 335 25.77 -9.90 -7.64
N SER A 336 25.51 -10.20 -8.92
CA SER A 336 26.56 -10.56 -9.89
C SER A 336 27.49 -9.39 -10.21
N GLU A 337 26.98 -8.16 -10.28
CA GLU A 337 27.79 -6.95 -10.45
C GLU A 337 28.75 -6.77 -9.27
N TYR A 338 28.24 -6.92 -8.04
CA TYR A 338 29.06 -6.92 -6.83
C TYR A 338 30.13 -8.02 -6.85
N ASP A 339 29.75 -9.26 -7.21
CA ASP A 339 30.66 -10.41 -7.23
C ASP A 339 31.79 -10.21 -8.26
N LYS A 340 31.51 -9.56 -9.40
CA LYS A 340 32.52 -9.23 -10.42
C LYS A 340 33.50 -8.17 -9.93
N GLU A 341 33.03 -7.12 -9.29
CA GLU A 341 33.90 -6.04 -8.80
C GLU A 341 34.73 -6.46 -7.59
N THR A 342 34.25 -7.42 -6.81
CA THR A 342 34.90 -7.84 -5.56
C THR A 342 35.73 -9.12 -5.65
N ILE A 343 35.86 -9.70 -6.84
CA ILE A 343 36.51 -10.99 -7.07
C ILE A 343 37.94 -11.07 -6.51
N TYR A 344 38.66 -9.95 -6.48
CA TYR A 344 40.05 -9.87 -6.04
C TYR A 344 40.25 -9.47 -4.57
N PHE A 345 39.17 -9.17 -3.83
CA PHE A 345 39.25 -8.84 -2.41
C PHE A 345 39.21 -10.07 -1.52
N ASP A 346 39.44 -9.85 -0.22
CA ASP A 346 39.38 -10.91 0.79
C ASP A 346 38.04 -11.64 0.78
N GLU A 347 38.09 -12.98 0.80
CA GLU A 347 36.90 -13.82 0.68
C GLU A 347 35.96 -13.68 1.89
N GLY A 348 36.51 -13.54 3.10
CA GLY A 348 35.71 -13.37 4.31
C GLY A 348 34.93 -12.05 4.25
N VAL A 349 35.64 -10.96 3.95
CA VAL A 349 35.07 -9.63 3.85
C VAL A 349 34.03 -9.53 2.74
N ARG A 350 34.35 -10.00 1.52
CA ARG A 350 33.40 -9.90 0.40
C ARG A 350 32.14 -10.72 0.66
N ASN A 351 32.25 -11.90 1.28
CA ASN A 351 31.08 -12.74 1.57
C ASN A 351 30.20 -12.11 2.66
N GLU A 352 30.80 -11.48 3.68
CA GLU A 352 30.06 -10.73 4.70
C GLU A 352 29.34 -9.52 4.08
N LYS A 353 30.05 -8.73 3.28
CA LYS A 353 29.50 -7.55 2.60
C LYS A 353 28.47 -7.90 1.52
N ARG A 354 28.62 -9.04 0.84
CA ARG A 354 27.60 -9.59 -0.07
C ARG A 354 26.30 -9.90 0.65
N LYS A 355 26.35 -10.49 1.85
CA LYS A 355 25.15 -10.73 2.68
C LYS A 355 24.52 -9.41 3.12
N GLN A 356 25.33 -8.42 3.48
CA GLN A 356 24.85 -7.08 3.82
C GLN A 356 24.16 -6.40 2.63
N LEU A 357 24.72 -6.51 1.42
CA LEU A 357 24.10 -6.04 0.18
C LEU A 357 22.75 -6.72 -0.07
N GLN A 358 22.71 -8.05 0.06
CA GLN A 358 21.48 -8.82 -0.10
C GLN A 358 20.39 -8.34 0.88
N SER A 359 20.73 -8.16 2.17
CA SER A 359 19.78 -7.64 3.17
C SER A 359 19.27 -6.24 2.80
N LYS A 360 20.18 -5.30 2.49
CA LYS A 360 19.81 -3.92 2.11
C LYS A 360 18.96 -3.88 0.84
N ALA A 361 19.24 -4.74 -0.15
CA ALA A 361 18.47 -4.84 -1.38
C ALA A 361 17.06 -5.40 -1.12
N LEU A 362 16.93 -6.40 -0.24
CA LEU A 362 15.63 -6.93 0.17
C LEU A 362 14.80 -5.87 0.91
N ASP A 363 15.41 -5.12 1.83
CA ASP A 363 14.75 -4.01 2.52
C ASP A 363 14.28 -2.92 1.55
N PHE A 364 15.08 -2.63 0.51
CA PHE A 364 14.75 -1.67 -0.53
C PHE A 364 13.53 -2.09 -1.36
N VAL A 365 13.41 -3.37 -1.74
CA VAL A 365 12.30 -3.87 -2.59
C VAL A 365 11.05 -4.24 -1.79
N ARG A 366 11.15 -4.32 -0.46
CA ARG A 366 10.05 -4.71 0.44
C ARG A 366 8.77 -3.87 0.28
N PRO A 367 8.82 -2.53 0.17
CA PRO A 367 7.60 -1.73 -0.02
C PRO A 367 6.83 -2.12 -1.29
N ALA A 368 7.53 -2.39 -2.38
CA ALA A 368 6.93 -2.80 -3.64
C ALA A 368 6.27 -4.18 -3.54
N TYR A 369 6.87 -5.11 -2.80
CA TYR A 369 6.27 -6.41 -2.52
C TYR A 369 5.01 -6.32 -1.66
N LEU A 370 5.03 -5.51 -0.60
CA LEU A 370 3.82 -5.28 0.21
C LEU A 370 2.69 -4.70 -0.66
N LYS A 371 3.02 -3.77 -1.56
CA LYS A 371 2.05 -3.22 -2.50
C LYS A 371 1.50 -4.27 -3.47
N TYR A 372 2.35 -5.16 -3.96
CA TYR A 372 1.93 -6.31 -4.77
C TYR A 372 0.96 -7.23 -4.00
N LEU A 373 1.23 -7.52 -2.74
CA LEU A 373 0.31 -8.32 -1.89
C LEU A 373 -1.03 -7.60 -1.66
N GLU A 374 -1.05 -6.28 -1.46
CA GLU A 374 -2.29 -5.50 -1.38
C GLU A 374 -3.13 -5.64 -2.66
N HIS A 375 -2.51 -5.64 -3.83
CA HIS A 375 -3.22 -5.83 -5.10
C HIS A 375 -3.78 -7.25 -5.23
N LEU A 376 -3.03 -8.28 -4.87
CA LEU A 376 -3.54 -9.65 -4.84
C LEU A 376 -4.70 -9.82 -3.87
N HIS A 377 -4.62 -9.19 -2.70
CA HIS A 377 -5.68 -9.19 -1.70
C HIS A 377 -6.96 -8.56 -2.25
N PHE A 378 -6.85 -7.37 -2.86
CA PHE A 378 -7.98 -6.69 -3.48
C PHE A 378 -8.60 -7.50 -4.62
N GLU A 379 -7.77 -8.06 -5.52
CA GLU A 379 -8.23 -8.89 -6.63
C GLU A 379 -8.97 -10.14 -6.14
N ALA A 380 -8.44 -10.83 -5.12
CA ALA A 380 -9.09 -11.99 -4.53
C ALA A 380 -10.46 -11.66 -3.91
N LEU A 381 -10.58 -10.50 -3.26
CA LEU A 381 -11.85 -10.05 -2.66
C LEU A 381 -12.92 -9.74 -3.72
N GLU A 382 -12.54 -9.04 -4.79
CA GLU A 382 -13.47 -8.72 -5.89
C GLU A 382 -13.86 -9.97 -6.68
N ASN A 383 -12.90 -10.86 -6.95
CA ASN A 383 -13.17 -12.15 -7.58
C ASN A 383 -14.08 -13.03 -6.73
N PHE A 384 -13.94 -13.02 -5.39
CA PHE A 384 -14.84 -13.71 -4.49
C PHE A 384 -16.29 -13.22 -4.67
N LYS A 385 -16.52 -11.91 -4.66
CA LYS A 385 -17.87 -11.32 -4.82
C LYS A 385 -18.48 -11.70 -6.16
N SER A 386 -17.75 -11.50 -7.25
CA SER A 386 -18.23 -11.82 -8.60
C SER A 386 -18.53 -13.31 -8.78
N LYS A 387 -17.61 -14.20 -8.36
CA LYS A 387 -17.82 -15.66 -8.46
C LYS A 387 -18.97 -16.13 -7.56
N LEU A 388 -19.18 -15.49 -6.41
CA LEU A 388 -20.30 -15.81 -5.53
C LEU A 388 -21.63 -15.45 -6.20
N GLU A 389 -21.75 -14.27 -6.79
CA GLU A 389 -22.94 -13.87 -7.56
C GLU A 389 -23.24 -14.84 -8.70
N ASP A 390 -22.23 -15.23 -9.49
CA ASP A 390 -22.37 -16.19 -10.57
C ASP A 390 -22.89 -17.55 -10.06
N LYS A 391 -22.33 -18.06 -8.96
CA LYS A 391 -22.74 -19.34 -8.38
C LYS A 391 -24.15 -19.30 -7.78
N LEU A 392 -24.58 -18.16 -7.26
CA LEU A 392 -25.95 -17.96 -6.81
C LEU A 392 -26.92 -17.94 -7.99
N ASN A 393 -26.54 -17.33 -9.11
CA ASN A 393 -27.32 -17.35 -10.36
C ASN A 393 -27.44 -18.77 -10.96
N GLU A 394 -26.44 -19.63 -10.77
CA GLU A 394 -26.48 -21.06 -11.13
C GLU A 394 -27.40 -21.90 -10.23
N GLY A 395 -27.95 -21.34 -9.15
CA GLY A 395 -28.85 -22.03 -8.22
C GLY A 395 -28.14 -22.85 -7.13
N VAL A 396 -26.84 -22.62 -6.91
CA VAL A 396 -26.10 -23.24 -5.79
C VAL A 396 -26.51 -22.57 -4.48
N GLY A 397 -26.76 -23.37 -3.43
CA GLY A 397 -27.07 -22.83 -2.10
C GLY A 397 -25.93 -21.94 -1.56
N PHE A 398 -26.30 -20.82 -0.91
CA PHE A 398 -25.37 -19.78 -0.48
C PHE A 398 -24.13 -20.29 0.31
N ALA A 399 -24.34 -21.14 1.32
CA ALA A 399 -23.26 -21.67 2.15
C ALA A 399 -22.29 -22.55 1.33
N ALA A 400 -22.81 -23.34 0.38
CA ALA A 400 -22.00 -24.16 -0.50
C ALA A 400 -21.23 -23.31 -1.52
N ALA A 401 -21.89 -22.33 -2.14
CA ALA A 401 -21.26 -21.39 -3.07
C ALA A 401 -20.14 -20.60 -2.38
N ALA A 402 -20.41 -20.01 -1.22
CA ALA A 402 -19.43 -19.25 -0.45
C ALA A 402 -18.20 -20.09 -0.05
N ARG A 403 -18.39 -21.36 0.37
CA ARG A 403 -17.27 -22.27 0.69
C ARG A 403 -16.42 -22.58 -0.55
N LEU A 404 -17.05 -22.85 -1.69
CA LEU A 404 -16.34 -23.16 -2.93
C LEU A 404 -15.53 -21.95 -3.43
N CYS A 405 -16.14 -20.76 -3.44
CA CYS A 405 -15.48 -19.52 -3.81
C CYS A 405 -14.33 -19.19 -2.85
N LEU A 406 -14.54 -19.28 -1.54
CA LEU A 406 -13.49 -19.04 -0.54
C LEU A 406 -12.28 -19.96 -0.74
N ASN A 407 -12.50 -21.26 -0.89
CA ASN A 407 -11.40 -22.22 -1.10
C ASN A 407 -10.66 -21.98 -2.42
N SER A 408 -11.38 -21.60 -3.47
CA SER A 408 -10.80 -21.20 -4.76
C SER A 408 -9.89 -19.97 -4.61
N GLU A 409 -10.38 -18.89 -4.00
CA GLU A 409 -9.64 -17.64 -3.90
C GLU A 409 -8.43 -17.76 -2.98
N ILE A 410 -8.56 -18.45 -1.84
CA ILE A 410 -7.42 -18.71 -0.95
C ILE A 410 -6.35 -19.55 -1.65
N LEU A 411 -6.74 -20.55 -2.45
CA LEU A 411 -5.78 -21.35 -3.22
C LEU A 411 -5.06 -20.52 -4.29
N GLN A 412 -5.77 -19.66 -5.01
CA GLN A 412 -5.18 -18.76 -6.00
C GLN A 412 -4.23 -17.75 -5.37
N PHE A 413 -4.61 -17.18 -4.22
CA PHE A 413 -3.76 -16.30 -3.43
C PHE A 413 -2.50 -17.01 -2.94
N ASP A 414 -2.64 -18.20 -2.33
CA ASP A 414 -1.52 -19.00 -1.84
C ASP A 414 -0.56 -19.39 -2.99
N GLN A 415 -1.08 -19.69 -4.20
CA GLN A 415 -0.28 -19.94 -5.39
C GLN A 415 0.49 -18.70 -5.86
N ALA A 416 -0.17 -17.54 -5.96
CA ALA A 416 0.47 -16.29 -6.35
C ALA A 416 1.57 -15.87 -5.36
N CYS A 417 1.32 -16.04 -4.05
CA CYS A 417 2.33 -15.83 -3.01
C CYS A 417 3.51 -16.81 -3.15
N ALA A 418 3.26 -18.08 -3.47
CA ALA A 418 4.32 -19.08 -3.67
C ALA A 418 5.17 -18.78 -4.92
N GLU A 419 4.57 -18.26 -5.99
CA GLU A 419 5.29 -17.81 -7.20
C GLU A 419 6.13 -16.53 -6.95
N ALA A 420 5.69 -15.70 -6.01
CA ALA A 420 6.41 -14.50 -5.59
C ALA A 420 7.55 -14.81 -4.60
N ALA A 421 7.44 -15.91 -3.83
CA ALA A 421 8.48 -16.39 -2.93
C ALA A 421 9.66 -16.96 -3.71
N THR A 422 10.88 -16.54 -3.37
CA THR A 422 12.11 -16.98 -4.06
C THR A 422 13.20 -17.35 -3.05
N GLU A 423 14.31 -17.94 -3.48
CA GLU A 423 15.42 -18.34 -2.59
C GLU A 423 15.95 -17.18 -1.73
N HIS A 424 15.75 -15.94 -2.17
CA HIS A 424 16.16 -14.73 -1.46
C HIS A 424 15.02 -14.09 -0.65
N LEU A 425 13.77 -14.49 -0.88
CA LEU A 425 12.55 -13.88 -0.37
C LEU A 425 11.69 -14.93 0.34
N ASN A 426 11.93 -15.11 1.64
CA ASN A 426 11.09 -15.94 2.51
C ASN A 426 10.36 -15.07 3.54
N TRP A 427 9.60 -14.09 3.05
CA TRP A 427 8.79 -13.24 3.91
C TRP A 427 7.54 -13.98 4.33
N ASP A 428 7.19 -13.83 5.61
CA ASP A 428 5.97 -14.41 6.14
C ASP A 428 4.75 -13.64 5.63
N ASN A 429 3.90 -14.33 4.86
CA ASN A 429 2.66 -13.80 4.33
C ASN A 429 1.45 -14.22 5.18
N SER A 430 1.67 -14.86 6.34
CA SER A 430 0.60 -15.42 7.17
C SER A 430 -0.38 -14.36 7.66
N GLU A 431 0.11 -13.17 8.03
CA GLU A 431 -0.73 -12.04 8.45
C GLU A 431 -1.64 -11.55 7.30
N VAL A 432 -1.09 -11.33 6.10
CA VAL A 432 -1.87 -10.88 4.94
C VAL A 432 -2.92 -11.92 4.55
N ARG A 433 -2.58 -13.20 4.64
CA ARG A 433 -3.51 -14.31 4.40
C ARG A 433 -4.64 -14.37 5.43
N GLN A 434 -4.34 -14.12 6.71
CA GLN A 434 -5.35 -14.04 7.76
C GLN A 434 -6.29 -12.86 7.56
N ASN A 435 -5.75 -11.70 7.18
CA ASN A 435 -6.54 -10.52 6.86
C ASN A 435 -7.47 -10.78 5.67
N LEU A 436 -6.98 -11.42 4.60
CA LEU A 436 -7.80 -11.83 3.46
C LEU A 436 -8.97 -12.73 3.88
N PHE A 437 -8.69 -13.72 4.72
CA PHE A 437 -9.73 -14.62 5.22
C PHE A 437 -10.79 -13.86 6.04
N HIS A 438 -10.36 -12.94 6.90
CA HIS A 438 -11.27 -12.10 7.69
C HIS A 438 -12.15 -11.21 6.80
N ASP A 439 -11.56 -10.55 5.82
CA ASP A 439 -12.28 -9.64 4.92
C ASP A 439 -13.25 -10.39 4.00
N ILE A 440 -12.90 -11.60 3.55
CA ILE A 440 -13.82 -12.46 2.81
C ILE A 440 -14.97 -12.93 3.71
N ASP A 441 -14.71 -13.36 4.96
CA ASP A 441 -15.78 -13.84 5.85
C ASP A 441 -16.71 -12.70 6.32
N SER A 442 -16.16 -11.49 6.49
CA SER A 442 -16.92 -10.27 6.70
C SER A 442 -17.81 -9.95 5.49
N SER A 443 -17.25 -9.96 4.28
CA SER A 443 -18.01 -9.74 3.03
C SER A 443 -19.09 -10.80 2.82
N LYS A 444 -18.78 -12.06 3.08
CA LYS A 444 -19.74 -13.17 3.06
C LYS A 444 -20.90 -12.93 4.03
N SER A 445 -20.61 -12.45 5.25
CA SER A 445 -21.65 -12.15 6.24
C SER A 445 -22.53 -10.98 5.81
N ALA A 446 -21.94 -9.91 5.26
CA ALA A 446 -22.68 -8.77 4.74
C ALA A 446 -23.60 -9.15 3.56
N ILE A 447 -23.09 -9.93 2.60
CA ILE A 447 -23.88 -10.41 1.45
C ILE A 447 -25.01 -11.35 1.94
N ALA A 448 -24.74 -12.19 2.94
CA ALA A 448 -25.77 -13.05 3.52
C ALA A 448 -26.92 -12.24 4.13
N GLU A 449 -26.61 -11.22 4.92
CA GLU A 449 -27.61 -10.33 5.53
C GLU A 449 -28.42 -9.55 4.47
N GLU A 450 -27.76 -9.07 3.42
CA GLU A 450 -28.42 -8.40 2.31
C GLU A 450 -29.41 -9.32 1.58
N ILE A 451 -29.01 -10.55 1.24
CA ILE A 451 -29.91 -11.51 0.56
C ILE A 451 -31.07 -11.93 1.48
N LEU A 452 -30.78 -12.20 2.76
CA LEU A 452 -31.82 -12.58 3.73
C LEU A 452 -32.84 -11.46 3.97
N SER A 453 -32.39 -10.21 4.02
CA SER A 453 -33.29 -9.06 4.15
C SER A 453 -34.16 -8.88 2.89
N LYS A 454 -33.59 -9.00 1.69
CA LYS A 454 -34.35 -8.98 0.42
C LYS A 454 -35.38 -10.11 0.35
N LEU A 455 -35.00 -11.33 0.76
CA LEU A 455 -35.90 -12.49 0.81
C LEU A 455 -37.07 -12.25 1.77
N LYS A 456 -36.78 -11.68 2.95
CA LYS A 456 -37.79 -11.36 3.96
C LYS A 456 -38.80 -10.34 3.42
N VAL A 457 -38.33 -9.22 2.88
CA VAL A 457 -39.19 -8.17 2.32
C VAL A 457 -40.03 -8.70 1.16
N GLY A 458 -39.44 -9.48 0.25
CA GLY A 458 -40.19 -10.09 -0.85
C GLY A 458 -41.30 -11.04 -0.39
N CYS A 459 -41.07 -11.80 0.69
CA CYS A 459 -42.11 -12.64 1.28
C CYS A 459 -43.22 -11.80 1.95
N GLU A 460 -42.86 -10.70 2.63
CA GLU A 460 -43.82 -9.77 3.25
C GLU A 460 -44.70 -9.09 2.20
N GLU A 461 -44.14 -8.63 1.08
CA GLU A 461 -44.87 -8.01 -0.03
C GLU A 461 -45.85 -8.98 -0.70
N GLU A 462 -45.40 -10.21 -1.01
CA GLU A 462 -46.27 -11.25 -1.56
C GLU A 462 -47.40 -11.63 -0.61
N LEU A 463 -47.10 -11.72 0.69
CA LEU A 463 -48.07 -12.04 1.72
C LEU A 463 -49.11 -10.91 1.86
N ASN A 464 -48.68 -9.66 1.88
CA ASN A 464 -49.57 -8.50 1.90
C ASN A 464 -50.47 -8.47 0.66
N GLY A 465 -49.91 -8.68 -0.54
CA GLY A 465 -50.68 -8.76 -1.78
C GLY A 465 -51.71 -9.90 -1.77
N ALA A 466 -51.34 -11.06 -1.24
CA ALA A 466 -52.23 -12.24 -1.16
C ALA A 466 -53.34 -12.09 -0.11
N LEU A 467 -53.13 -11.30 0.94
CA LEU A 467 -54.09 -11.07 2.02
C LEU A 467 -55.00 -9.86 1.75
N HIS A 468 -54.49 -8.80 1.13
CA HIS A 468 -55.17 -7.50 1.04
C HIS A 468 -56.57 -7.56 0.41
N GLU A 469 -56.70 -8.11 -0.80
CA GLU A 469 -58.00 -8.16 -1.50
C GLU A 469 -59.01 -9.13 -0.84
N PRO A 470 -58.63 -10.37 -0.47
CA PRO A 470 -59.54 -11.27 0.23
C PRO A 470 -60.02 -10.71 1.58
N LEU A 471 -59.13 -10.11 2.39
CA LEU A 471 -59.48 -9.49 3.67
C LEU A 471 -60.48 -8.34 3.48
N LYS A 472 -60.23 -7.45 2.50
CA LYS A 472 -61.13 -6.35 2.16
C LYS A 472 -62.51 -6.87 1.75
N SER A 473 -62.57 -7.98 1.01
CA SER A 473 -63.85 -8.57 0.59
C SER A 473 -64.66 -9.14 1.77
N LEU A 474 -63.97 -9.82 2.70
CA LEU A 474 -64.57 -10.44 3.88
C LEU A 474 -65.04 -9.39 4.89
N LEU A 475 -64.24 -8.35 5.12
CA LEU A 475 -64.56 -7.28 6.07
C LEU A 475 -65.65 -6.31 5.57
N LYS A 476 -65.83 -6.17 4.24
CA LYS A 476 -66.90 -5.36 3.66
C LYS A 476 -68.29 -5.97 3.76
N ASN A 477 -68.39 -7.30 3.83
CA ASN A 477 -69.65 -8.02 4.01
C ASN A 477 -69.50 -9.01 5.17
N PRO A 478 -69.44 -8.52 6.42
CA PRO A 478 -69.23 -9.38 7.57
C PRO A 478 -70.42 -10.34 7.76
N ASN A 479 -70.15 -11.48 8.38
CA ASN A 479 -71.08 -12.53 8.79
C ASN A 479 -70.52 -13.26 10.03
N GLU A 480 -71.27 -14.18 10.60
CA GLU A 480 -70.86 -14.94 11.80
C GLU A 480 -69.56 -15.75 11.58
N GLU A 481 -69.29 -16.17 10.35
CA GLU A 481 -68.11 -16.97 9.97
C GLU A 481 -66.90 -16.12 9.52
N THR A 482 -66.97 -14.79 9.59
CA THR A 482 -65.96 -13.89 9.01
C THR A 482 -64.60 -14.09 9.64
N TRP A 483 -64.52 -14.12 10.97
CA TRP A 483 -63.26 -14.35 11.66
C TRP A 483 -62.73 -15.78 11.48
N ALA A 484 -63.61 -16.79 11.34
CA ALA A 484 -63.18 -18.15 11.00
C ALA A 484 -62.56 -18.21 9.60
N SER A 485 -63.19 -17.56 8.62
CA SER A 485 -62.69 -17.43 7.25
C SER A 485 -61.37 -16.64 7.18
N ILE A 486 -61.24 -15.57 7.97
CA ILE A 486 -60.00 -14.80 8.10
C ILE A 486 -58.89 -15.66 8.72
N ARG A 487 -59.18 -16.47 9.75
CA ARG A 487 -58.19 -17.40 10.35
C ARG A 487 -57.71 -18.46 9.36
N GLU A 488 -58.62 -19.06 8.60
CA GLU A 488 -58.25 -20.03 7.56
C GLU A 488 -57.39 -19.40 6.47
N LEU A 489 -57.79 -18.22 5.97
CA LEU A 489 -57.04 -17.45 4.99
C LEU A 489 -55.65 -17.08 5.52
N LEU A 490 -55.57 -16.52 6.72
CA LEU A 490 -54.32 -16.13 7.36
C LEU A 490 -53.40 -17.34 7.53
N SER A 491 -53.90 -18.45 8.06
CA SER A 491 -53.15 -19.69 8.24
C SER A 491 -52.62 -20.23 6.91
N CYS A 492 -53.48 -20.35 5.91
CA CYS A 492 -53.15 -20.88 4.58
C CYS A 492 -52.10 -20.01 3.87
N LYS A 493 -52.31 -18.69 3.78
CA LYS A 493 -51.39 -17.78 3.09
C LYS A 493 -50.06 -17.63 3.84
N THR A 494 -50.09 -17.60 5.17
CA THR A 494 -48.88 -17.55 5.99
C THR A 494 -48.07 -18.84 5.84
N GLN A 495 -48.71 -20.02 5.81
CA GLN A 495 -48.00 -21.29 5.57
C GLN A 495 -47.32 -21.34 4.20
N ILE A 496 -47.98 -20.84 3.14
CA ILE A 496 -47.38 -20.74 1.80
C ILE A 496 -46.14 -19.83 1.83
N ALA A 497 -46.26 -18.62 2.40
CA ALA A 497 -45.15 -17.69 2.52
C ALA A 497 -44.00 -18.26 3.38
N LEU A 498 -44.32 -18.95 4.49
CA LEU A 498 -43.34 -19.63 5.33
C LEU A 498 -42.63 -20.78 4.59
N SER A 499 -43.34 -21.57 3.77
CA SER A 499 -42.71 -22.63 2.99
C SER A 499 -41.69 -22.09 1.99
N LYS A 500 -42.01 -20.94 1.36
CA LYS A 500 -41.10 -20.23 0.46
C LYS A 500 -39.91 -19.63 1.19
N LEU A 501 -40.14 -18.99 2.35
CA LEU A 501 -39.08 -18.47 3.20
C LEU A 501 -38.12 -19.60 3.63
N LEU A 502 -38.66 -20.71 4.14
CA LEU A 502 -37.89 -21.88 4.57
C LEU A 502 -37.07 -22.50 3.41
N ALA A 503 -37.67 -22.59 2.22
CA ALA A 503 -36.95 -23.03 1.02
C ALA A 503 -35.79 -22.07 0.68
N GLY A 504 -36.03 -20.75 0.74
CA GLY A 504 -35.01 -19.73 0.45
C GLY A 504 -33.87 -19.69 1.46
N ILE A 505 -34.15 -19.87 2.76
CA ILE A 505 -33.10 -19.87 3.80
C ILE A 505 -32.36 -21.20 3.94
N SER A 506 -32.89 -22.30 3.37
CA SER A 506 -32.27 -23.63 3.48
C SER A 506 -30.83 -23.68 2.96
N GLY A 507 -30.50 -22.86 1.97
CA GLY A 507 -29.15 -22.75 1.40
C GLY A 507 -28.14 -21.99 2.26
N PHE A 508 -28.55 -21.34 3.36
CA PHE A 508 -27.70 -20.49 4.19
C PHE A 508 -27.12 -21.18 5.43
N GLU A 509 -27.59 -22.40 5.76
CA GLU A 509 -27.17 -23.15 6.97
C GLU A 509 -27.29 -22.31 8.26
N LEU A 510 -28.38 -21.53 8.38
CA LEU A 510 -28.62 -20.68 9.55
C LEU A 510 -28.78 -21.50 10.83
N ASP A 511 -28.41 -20.91 11.95
CA ASP A 511 -28.71 -21.45 13.27
C ASP A 511 -30.23 -21.48 13.51
N GLN A 512 -30.65 -22.47 14.30
CA GLN A 512 -32.07 -22.69 14.58
C GLN A 512 -32.74 -21.47 15.22
N GLU A 513 -32.00 -20.69 16.02
CA GLU A 513 -32.51 -19.49 16.66
C GLU A 513 -32.82 -18.38 15.64
N LYS A 514 -31.88 -18.04 14.75
CA LYS A 514 -32.13 -17.05 13.67
C LYS A 514 -33.22 -17.50 12.72
N SER A 515 -33.24 -18.78 12.31
CA SER A 515 -34.32 -19.32 11.48
C SER A 515 -35.69 -19.16 12.15
N ASN A 516 -35.79 -19.48 13.44
CA ASN A 516 -37.03 -19.33 14.20
C ASN A 516 -37.44 -17.86 14.33
N LYS A 517 -36.50 -16.93 14.53
CA LYS A 517 -36.78 -15.48 14.59
C LYS A 517 -37.33 -14.96 13.26
N MET A 518 -36.79 -15.39 12.12
CA MET A 518 -37.31 -14.98 10.79
C MET A 518 -38.73 -15.52 10.55
N VAL A 519 -38.96 -16.79 10.90
CA VAL A 519 -40.29 -17.41 10.82
C VAL A 519 -41.31 -16.69 11.71
N GLN A 520 -40.93 -16.35 12.94
CA GLN A 520 -41.80 -15.63 13.86
C GLN A 520 -42.08 -14.21 13.35
N GLY A 521 -41.06 -13.50 12.87
CA GLY A 521 -41.23 -12.16 12.31
C GLY A 521 -42.21 -12.12 11.14
N LEU A 522 -42.20 -13.14 10.25
CA LEU A 522 -43.17 -13.21 9.15
C LEU A 522 -44.60 -13.52 9.64
N ARG A 523 -44.75 -14.34 10.69
CA ARG A 523 -46.06 -14.59 11.33
C ARG A 523 -46.62 -13.32 11.98
N ASP A 524 -45.77 -12.58 12.69
CA ASP A 524 -46.14 -11.32 13.33
C ASP A 524 -46.53 -10.28 12.27
N TYR A 525 -45.78 -10.20 11.15
CA TYR A 525 -46.15 -9.36 10.01
C TYR A 525 -47.53 -9.74 9.43
N ALA A 526 -47.79 -11.03 9.23
CA ALA A 526 -49.07 -11.54 8.74
C ALA A 526 -50.24 -11.10 9.64
N ARG A 527 -50.06 -11.24 10.97
CA ARG A 527 -51.02 -10.80 11.98
C ARG A 527 -51.26 -9.30 11.89
N ASN A 528 -50.20 -8.50 11.85
CA ASN A 528 -50.26 -7.05 11.76
C ASN A 528 -51.01 -6.55 10.50
N VAL A 529 -50.86 -7.24 9.36
CA VAL A 529 -51.61 -6.92 8.12
C VAL A 529 -53.11 -7.06 8.35
N VAL A 530 -53.55 -8.14 9.01
CA VAL A 530 -54.97 -8.36 9.34
C VAL A 530 -55.46 -7.31 10.33
N GLU A 531 -54.71 -7.06 11.41
CA GLU A 531 -55.07 -6.08 12.44
C GLU A 531 -55.24 -4.67 11.84
N ARG A 532 -54.28 -4.22 11.03
CA ARG A 532 -54.36 -2.93 10.34
C ARG A 532 -55.59 -2.87 9.43
N LYS A 533 -55.83 -3.91 8.62
CA LYS A 533 -56.94 -3.90 7.68
C LYS A 533 -58.30 -3.96 8.38
N ALA A 534 -58.39 -4.69 9.48
CA ALA A 534 -59.60 -4.74 10.31
C ALA A 534 -59.92 -3.38 10.93
N ARG A 535 -58.92 -2.63 11.40
CA ARG A 535 -59.11 -1.26 11.92
C ARG A 535 -59.61 -0.30 10.84
N GLU A 536 -58.97 -0.29 9.67
CA GLU A 536 -59.39 0.56 8.54
C GLU A 536 -60.88 0.34 8.16
N GLU A 537 -61.34 -0.91 8.09
CA GLU A 537 -62.72 -1.20 7.72
C GLU A 537 -63.71 -1.01 8.88
N ALA A 538 -63.26 -1.13 10.15
CA ALA A 538 -64.08 -0.85 11.33
C ALA A 538 -64.47 0.63 11.44
N GLU A 539 -63.58 1.55 11.07
CA GLU A 539 -63.89 2.99 11.01
C GLU A 539 -65.01 3.32 9.99
N MET A 540 -65.10 2.52 8.92
CA MET A 540 -66.11 2.65 7.88
C MET A 540 -67.42 1.87 8.17
N PHE A 541 -67.50 1.20 9.33
CA PHE A 541 -68.55 0.22 9.61
C PHE A 541 -69.96 0.81 9.70
N SER A 542 -70.10 2.08 10.13
CA SER A 542 -71.41 2.77 10.15
C SER A 542 -72.09 2.78 8.78
N VAL A 543 -71.33 2.96 7.69
CA VAL A 543 -71.84 2.97 6.31
C VAL A 543 -72.26 1.56 5.87
N ILE A 544 -71.59 0.52 6.35
CA ILE A 544 -71.87 -0.89 6.03
C ILE A 544 -73.19 -1.33 6.67
N LEU A 545 -73.45 -0.91 7.91
CA LEU A 545 -74.70 -1.19 8.63
C LEU A 545 -75.92 -0.61 7.91
N THR A 546 -75.81 0.62 7.39
CA THR A 546 -76.88 1.28 6.63
C THR A 546 -77.17 0.59 5.30
N ASP A 547 -76.13 0.21 4.55
CA ASP A 547 -76.27 -0.46 3.25
C ASP A 547 -76.89 -1.85 3.40
N ALA A 548 -76.53 -2.60 4.44
CA ALA A 548 -77.13 -3.90 4.75
C ALA A 548 -78.64 -3.80 5.07
N ALA A 549 -79.06 -2.74 5.77
CA ALA A 549 -80.47 -2.49 6.07
C ALA A 549 -81.27 -2.04 4.83
N GLY A 550 -80.65 -1.33 3.88
CA GLY A 550 -81.29 -0.82 2.66
C GLY A 550 -81.60 -1.86 1.58
N ARG A 551 -81.07 -3.09 1.68
CA ARG A 551 -81.25 -4.17 0.68
C ARG A 551 -82.53 -5.00 0.87
N ARG A 552 -83.37 -4.74 1.89
CA ARG A 552 -84.56 -5.56 2.18
C ARG A 552 -85.85 -4.76 1.93
N ASP A 553 -86.73 -5.30 1.08
CA ASP A 553 -87.82 -4.56 0.40
C ASP A 553 -89.22 -4.72 1.05
N ASP A 554 -89.34 -5.14 2.32
CA ASP A 554 -90.67 -5.42 2.90
C ASP A 554 -90.92 -4.95 4.36
N ARG A 555 -92.18 -4.66 4.68
CA ARG A 555 -92.60 -3.74 5.77
C ARG A 555 -93.02 -4.48 7.04
N THR A 556 -92.43 -4.15 8.20
CA THR A 556 -92.79 -4.47 9.61
C THR A 556 -92.20 -5.70 10.34
N THR A 557 -92.05 -6.89 9.75
CA THR A 557 -91.25 -7.98 10.38
C THR A 557 -89.74 -7.80 10.20
N ILE A 558 -89.35 -6.87 9.32
CA ILE A 558 -87.96 -6.60 8.94
C ILE A 558 -87.22 -5.73 9.96
N THR A 559 -87.91 -4.89 10.76
CA THR A 559 -87.20 -4.02 11.71
C THR A 559 -86.54 -4.81 12.84
N SER A 560 -87.16 -5.89 13.34
CA SER A 560 -86.55 -6.72 14.39
C SER A 560 -85.45 -7.64 13.84
N ILE A 561 -85.66 -8.24 12.67
CA ILE A 561 -84.66 -9.13 12.02
C ILE A 561 -83.45 -8.31 11.55
N ALA A 562 -83.65 -7.15 10.93
CA ALA A 562 -82.56 -6.27 10.51
C ALA A 562 -81.79 -5.72 11.72
N ARG A 563 -82.47 -5.37 12.81
CA ARG A 563 -81.79 -4.96 14.06
C ARG A 563 -80.97 -6.10 14.69
N ASN A 564 -81.52 -7.32 14.72
CA ASN A 564 -80.81 -8.51 15.21
C ASN A 564 -79.56 -8.77 14.35
N GLU A 565 -79.71 -8.79 13.02
CA GLU A 565 -78.59 -8.98 12.10
C GLU A 565 -77.53 -7.88 12.25
N SER A 566 -77.93 -6.61 12.30
CA SER A 566 -77.01 -5.48 12.47
C SER A 566 -76.25 -5.50 13.80
N LEU A 567 -76.86 -5.98 14.90
CA LEU A 567 -76.14 -6.17 16.17
C LEU A 567 -75.17 -7.33 16.13
N ARG A 568 -75.52 -8.42 15.43
CA ARG A 568 -74.58 -9.52 15.20
C ARG A 568 -73.37 -9.04 14.39
N LEU A 569 -73.60 -8.26 13.34
CA LEU A 569 -72.52 -7.66 12.56
C LEU A 569 -71.67 -6.69 13.39
N LEU A 570 -72.30 -5.89 14.25
CA LEU A 570 -71.59 -5.01 15.19
C LEU A 570 -70.75 -5.80 16.19
N SER A 571 -71.27 -6.92 16.71
CA SER A 571 -70.49 -7.84 17.55
C SER A 571 -69.30 -8.43 16.78
N VAL A 572 -69.51 -8.86 15.53
CA VAL A 572 -68.45 -9.39 14.67
C VAL A 572 -67.35 -8.35 14.45
N MET A 573 -67.70 -7.08 14.22
CA MET A 573 -66.73 -6.02 13.92
C MET A 573 -66.19 -5.26 15.15
N ALA A 574 -66.69 -5.53 16.36
CA ALA A 574 -66.24 -4.86 17.58
C ALA A 574 -64.83 -5.27 18.04
N ALA A 575 -64.41 -6.50 17.74
CA ALA A 575 -63.11 -7.03 18.17
C ALA A 575 -62.51 -8.03 17.17
N ILE A 576 -61.17 -8.08 17.15
CA ILE A 576 -60.36 -9.04 16.40
C ILE A 576 -60.39 -10.39 17.11
N ARG A 577 -60.79 -11.46 16.40
CA ARG A 577 -60.92 -12.83 16.93
C ARG A 577 -59.99 -13.81 16.25
N LEU A 578 -58.67 -13.55 16.33
CA LEU A 578 -57.64 -14.42 15.77
C LEU A 578 -57.23 -15.57 16.69
N ASP A 579 -57.29 -15.38 18.02
CA ASP A 579 -56.78 -16.33 19.02
C ASP A 579 -57.86 -17.28 19.60
N GLU A 580 -59.07 -17.30 19.03
CA GLU A 580 -60.23 -18.13 19.46
C GLU A 580 -60.61 -18.03 20.95
N LYS A 581 -60.26 -16.91 21.59
CA LYS A 581 -60.69 -16.64 22.96
C LYS A 581 -62.20 -16.33 22.98
N PRO A 582 -62.96 -16.89 23.94
CA PRO A 582 -64.36 -16.53 24.10
C PRO A 582 -64.49 -15.06 24.50
N ASP A 583 -65.56 -14.42 24.06
CA ASP A 583 -65.93 -13.07 24.46
C ASP A 583 -67.44 -12.98 24.70
N GLU A 584 -67.86 -12.02 25.54
CA GLU A 584 -69.27 -11.78 25.86
C GLU A 584 -69.87 -10.60 25.09
N ILE A 585 -69.18 -10.08 24.05
CA ILE A 585 -69.58 -8.86 23.33
C ILE A 585 -71.00 -8.99 22.78
N GLU A 586 -71.31 -10.10 22.11
CA GLU A 586 -72.64 -10.32 21.54
C GLU A 586 -73.72 -10.28 22.62
N ASN A 587 -73.54 -11.02 23.72
CA ASN A 587 -74.49 -11.06 24.82
C ASN A 587 -74.73 -9.66 25.43
N ILE A 588 -73.65 -8.88 25.62
CA ILE A 588 -73.71 -7.52 26.18
C ILE A 588 -74.44 -6.56 25.23
N LEU A 589 -74.15 -6.61 23.93
CA LEU A 589 -74.82 -5.78 22.92
C LEU A 589 -76.32 -6.13 22.83
N PHE A 590 -76.67 -7.41 22.83
CA PHE A 590 -78.07 -7.85 22.77
C PHE A 590 -78.86 -7.53 24.04
N SER A 591 -78.30 -7.76 25.24
CA SER A 591 -78.98 -7.46 26.50
C SER A 591 -79.21 -5.96 26.68
N SER A 592 -78.26 -5.13 26.26
CA SER A 592 -78.25 -3.69 26.53
C SER A 592 -78.96 -2.86 25.45
N LEU A 593 -78.84 -3.23 24.17
CA LEU A 593 -79.33 -2.40 23.05
C LEU A 593 -80.66 -2.88 22.44
N MET A 594 -81.08 -4.14 22.63
CA MET A 594 -82.37 -4.65 22.13
C MET A 594 -83.49 -4.69 23.18
N HIS A 595 -83.16 -5.03 24.42
CA HIS A 595 -84.15 -5.35 25.45
C HIS A 595 -84.35 -4.25 26.51
N GLY A 596 -83.55 -3.18 26.48
CA GLY A 596 -83.76 -1.97 27.30
C GLY A 596 -83.74 -2.22 28.82
N SER A 597 -82.94 -3.17 29.30
CA SER A 597 -82.77 -3.45 30.73
C SER A 597 -81.50 -2.79 31.31
N GLU A 598 -81.46 -2.66 32.64
CA GLU A 598 -80.55 -1.87 33.51
C GLU A 598 -79.03 -2.17 33.44
N SER A 599 -78.47 -2.65 32.32
CA SER A 599 -77.02 -2.82 32.10
C SER A 599 -76.39 -1.64 31.36
N SER A 600 -76.80 -0.40 31.68
CA SER A 600 -76.25 0.82 31.06
C SER A 600 -74.81 1.15 31.49
N GLU A 601 -74.30 0.56 32.57
CA GLU A 601 -72.95 0.85 33.10
C GLU A 601 -71.82 0.17 32.29
N THR A 602 -72.06 -0.98 31.66
CA THR A 602 -71.05 -1.71 30.88
C THR A 602 -70.77 -1.10 29.50
N LEU A 603 -71.75 -0.40 28.90
CA LEU A 603 -71.58 0.34 27.65
C LEU A 603 -70.94 1.73 27.84
N ALA A 604 -70.71 2.15 29.09
CA ALA A 604 -69.95 3.35 29.46
C ALA A 604 -68.48 3.03 29.81
N SER A 605 -68.04 1.79 29.56
CA SER A 605 -66.65 1.35 29.71
C SER A 605 -65.87 1.64 28.42
N SER A 606 -64.60 2.03 28.55
CA SER A 606 -63.67 2.18 27.41
C SER A 606 -63.12 0.85 26.90
N THR A 607 -63.43 -0.28 27.56
CA THR A 607 -62.89 -1.61 27.21
C THR A 607 -63.93 -2.72 27.33
N TRP A 608 -63.83 -3.73 26.46
CA TRP A 608 -64.65 -4.93 26.51
C TRP A 608 -64.15 -5.92 27.58
N PRO A 609 -65.04 -6.59 28.33
CA PRO A 609 -64.65 -7.69 29.21
C PRO A 609 -63.99 -8.81 28.41
N GLU A 610 -62.89 -9.37 28.92
CA GLU A 610 -62.17 -10.53 28.37
C GLU A 610 -61.50 -10.33 26.99
N VAL A 611 -61.54 -9.12 26.44
CA VAL A 611 -60.88 -8.75 25.17
C VAL A 611 -59.74 -7.80 25.45
N SER A 612 -58.59 -8.01 24.80
CA SER A 612 -57.44 -7.14 24.99
C SER A 612 -57.67 -5.77 24.34
N PRO A 613 -57.06 -4.69 24.86
CA PRO A 613 -57.12 -3.37 24.20
C PRO A 613 -56.57 -3.41 22.76
N ASN A 614 -55.59 -4.26 22.49
CA ASN A 614 -55.03 -4.43 21.14
C ASN A 614 -55.99 -5.16 20.20
N ASP A 615 -56.87 -6.03 20.70
CA ASP A 615 -57.85 -6.73 19.87
C ASP A 615 -59.17 -5.95 19.74
N THR A 616 -59.32 -4.82 20.44
CA THR A 616 -60.52 -3.97 20.35
C THR A 616 -60.47 -3.12 19.07
N LEU A 617 -61.54 -3.19 18.26
CA LEU A 617 -61.73 -2.40 17.03
C LEU A 617 -62.70 -1.24 17.25
N ILE A 618 -63.81 -1.50 17.93
CA ILE A 618 -64.85 -0.52 18.26
C ILE A 618 -65.11 -0.64 19.76
N THR A 619 -64.97 0.45 20.50
CA THR A 619 -65.19 0.46 21.95
C THR A 619 -66.67 0.31 22.31
N PRO A 620 -67.02 -0.09 23.54
CA PRO A 620 -68.43 -0.16 23.96
C PRO A 620 -69.20 1.15 23.79
N GLU A 621 -68.56 2.30 24.05
CA GLU A 621 -69.13 3.64 23.84
C GLU A 621 -69.38 3.94 22.36
N GLU A 622 -68.42 3.62 21.49
CA GLU A 622 -68.56 3.81 20.04
C GLU A 622 -69.61 2.86 19.46
N CYS A 623 -69.70 1.61 19.92
CA CYS A 623 -70.75 0.68 19.54
C CYS A 623 -72.14 1.24 19.87
N LYS A 624 -72.30 1.88 21.03
CA LYS A 624 -73.53 2.56 21.42
C LYS A 624 -73.83 3.74 20.49
N SER A 625 -72.85 4.60 20.20
CA SER A 625 -73.01 5.73 19.29
C SER A 625 -73.37 5.28 17.87
N VAL A 626 -72.69 4.27 17.33
CA VAL A 626 -72.96 3.69 16.00
C VAL A 626 -74.36 3.08 15.95
N TRP A 627 -74.79 2.44 17.04
CA TRP A 627 -76.14 1.89 17.16
C TRP A 627 -77.22 2.97 17.22
N GLU A 628 -77.01 4.04 17.99
CA GLU A 628 -77.93 5.17 18.08
C GLU A 628 -78.08 5.90 16.73
N ASP A 629 -76.97 6.13 16.03
CA ASP A 629 -76.94 6.69 14.67
C ASP A 629 -77.73 5.79 13.69
N PHE A 630 -77.51 4.47 13.73
CA PHE A 630 -78.23 3.50 12.93
C PHE A 630 -79.74 3.47 13.24
N GLN A 631 -80.14 3.58 14.51
CA GLN A 631 -81.55 3.63 14.89
C GLN A 631 -82.23 4.90 14.37
N ALA A 632 -81.58 6.05 14.49
CA ALA A 632 -82.08 7.32 13.95
C ALA A 632 -82.25 7.25 12.42
N GLU A 633 -81.31 6.60 11.74
CA GLU A 633 -81.29 6.38 10.30
C GLU A 633 -82.38 5.41 9.81
N ILE A 634 -82.58 4.26 10.49
CA ILE A 634 -83.68 3.34 10.17
C ILE A 634 -85.04 4.00 10.37
N VAL A 635 -85.21 4.83 11.42
CA VAL A 635 -86.46 5.57 11.65
C VAL A 635 -86.72 6.56 10.51
N SER A 636 -85.69 7.28 10.04
CA SER A 636 -85.78 8.18 8.90
C SER A 636 -86.13 7.46 7.58
N ILE A 637 -85.50 6.31 7.30
CA ILE A 637 -85.80 5.48 6.12
C ILE A 637 -87.24 4.94 6.17
N THR A 638 -87.69 4.50 7.34
CA THR A 638 -89.05 3.97 7.55
C THR A 638 -90.12 5.05 7.36
N GLN A 639 -89.84 6.29 7.77
CA GLN A 639 -90.69 7.46 7.54
C GLN A 639 -90.74 7.86 6.05
N ALA A 640 -89.60 7.88 5.35
CA ALA A 640 -89.54 8.18 3.91
C ALA A 640 -90.32 7.15 3.05
N PHE A 641 -90.37 5.88 3.47
CA PHE A 641 -91.20 4.84 2.84
C PHE A 641 -92.71 4.99 3.12
N HIS A 642 -93.11 5.72 4.17
CA HIS A 642 -94.52 6.01 4.45
C HIS A 642 -95.06 7.15 3.58
N ASP A 643 -94.21 8.08 3.14
CA ASP A 643 -94.60 9.30 2.41
C ASP A 643 -94.58 9.18 0.87
N GLY A 644 -94.30 7.99 0.32
CA GLY A 644 -94.51 7.69 -1.11
C GLY A 644 -93.58 8.39 -2.12
N GLN A 645 -92.39 8.83 -1.72
CA GLN A 645 -91.40 9.42 -2.65
C GLN A 645 -90.53 8.36 -3.34
N ASP A 646 -90.22 8.59 -4.62
CA ASP A 646 -89.48 7.69 -5.51
C ASP A 646 -88.12 7.28 -4.91
N THR A 647 -87.99 6.00 -4.58
CA THR A 647 -86.96 5.42 -3.71
C THR A 647 -85.54 5.60 -4.25
N ARG A 648 -85.36 5.95 -5.52
CA ARG A 648 -84.05 6.08 -6.17
C ARG A 648 -83.36 7.43 -5.94
N GLN A 649 -84.12 8.51 -5.76
CA GLN A 649 -83.58 9.87 -5.64
C GLN A 649 -83.23 10.21 -4.19
N SER A 650 -84.05 9.77 -3.23
CA SER A 650 -83.76 9.89 -1.81
C SER A 650 -82.54 9.07 -1.39
N ARG A 651 -82.35 7.85 -1.96
CA ARG A 651 -81.14 7.04 -1.75
C ARG A 651 -79.86 7.75 -2.23
N LYS A 652 -79.92 8.50 -3.35
CA LYS A 652 -78.77 9.28 -3.88
C LYS A 652 -78.43 10.49 -3.02
N LEU A 653 -79.43 11.26 -2.60
CA LEU A 653 -79.23 12.44 -1.74
C LEU A 653 -78.68 12.04 -0.36
N TYR A 654 -79.08 10.85 0.10
CA TYR A 654 -78.61 10.25 1.35
C TYR A 654 -77.16 9.76 1.25
N TRP A 655 -76.81 9.03 0.19
CA TRP A 655 -75.42 8.63 -0.10
C TRP A 655 -74.48 9.83 -0.17
N LEU A 656 -74.94 10.94 -0.77
CA LEU A 656 -74.21 12.20 -0.82
C LEU A 656 -74.01 12.84 0.56
N LYS A 657 -75.02 12.82 1.44
CA LYS A 657 -74.91 13.36 2.80
C LYS A 657 -73.97 12.52 3.68
N SER A 658 -74.03 11.19 3.58
CA SER A 658 -73.15 10.30 4.33
C SER A 658 -71.70 10.36 3.82
N ALA A 659 -71.51 10.47 2.50
CA ALA A 659 -70.19 10.71 1.92
C ALA A 659 -69.60 12.07 2.38
N LEU A 660 -70.41 13.12 2.49
CA LEU A 660 -69.98 14.45 2.97
C LEU A 660 -69.59 14.43 4.46
N LYS A 661 -70.35 13.68 5.29
CA LYS A 661 -70.07 13.49 6.73
C LYS A 661 -68.75 12.75 6.94
N LEU A 662 -68.43 11.81 6.04
CA LEU A 662 -67.17 11.04 6.04
C LEU A 662 -65.97 11.92 5.67
N THR A 663 -66.08 12.77 4.64
CA THR A 663 -65.01 13.72 4.27
C THR A 663 -64.73 14.73 5.37
N LEU A 664 -65.76 15.19 6.09
CA LEU A 664 -65.61 16.08 7.25
C LEU A 664 -64.93 15.40 8.44
N ARG A 665 -65.16 14.10 8.68
CA ARG A 665 -64.58 13.37 9.82
C ARG A 665 -63.12 12.94 9.57
N VAL A 666 -62.79 12.46 8.36
CA VAL A 666 -61.41 12.12 7.95
C VAL A 666 -60.52 13.37 7.85
N GLY A 667 -61.11 14.53 7.52
CA GLY A 667 -60.39 15.81 7.46
C GLY A 667 -60.01 16.40 8.83
N LEU A 668 -60.67 15.98 9.91
CA LEU A 668 -60.41 16.48 11.27
C LEU A 668 -59.20 15.81 11.94
N ASP A 669 -58.86 14.57 11.58
CA ASP A 669 -57.78 13.82 12.23
C ASP A 669 -56.43 13.91 11.51
N THR A 670 -56.39 14.40 10.27
CA THR A 670 -55.13 14.57 9.51
C THR A 670 -54.50 15.96 9.63
N VAL A 671 -55.24 17.00 10.02
CA VAL A 671 -54.69 18.34 10.29
C VAL A 671 -55.52 19.02 11.38
N GLY A 672 -54.95 19.24 12.56
CA GLY A 672 -55.61 19.98 13.64
C GLY A 672 -55.91 21.43 13.24
N VAL A 673 -57.10 21.69 12.70
CA VAL A 673 -57.60 23.02 12.31
C VAL A 673 -59.03 23.18 12.82
N LEU A 674 -59.27 24.20 13.65
CA LEU A 674 -60.61 24.61 14.07
C LEU A 674 -61.38 25.20 12.86
N PHE A 675 -62.51 24.61 12.48
CA PHE A 675 -63.46 25.22 11.55
C PHE A 675 -64.53 26.01 12.30
N GLY A 676 -64.71 27.29 11.95
CA GLY A 676 -65.84 28.11 12.38
C GLY A 676 -67.02 27.97 11.40
N LEU A 677 -68.22 27.68 11.92
CA LEU A 677 -69.46 27.61 11.14
C LEU A 677 -69.92 29.04 10.76
N GLY A 678 -69.95 29.32 9.46
CA GLY A 678 -70.66 30.46 8.86
C GLY A 678 -71.82 29.98 7.99
N GLU A 679 -72.96 30.64 8.13
CA GLU A 679 -74.30 30.29 7.64
C GLU A 679 -74.39 29.92 6.14
N LEU A 680 -74.99 28.77 5.84
CA LEU A 680 -75.42 28.37 4.49
C LEU A 680 -76.86 28.88 4.25
N GLY A 681 -76.97 30.09 3.71
CA GLY A 681 -78.22 30.64 3.16
C GLY A 681 -78.38 30.31 1.68
N ASP A 682 -79.55 29.75 1.33
CA ASP A 682 -80.25 29.74 0.04
C ASP A 682 -79.43 29.57 -1.26
N PHE A 683 -79.33 28.33 -1.74
CA PHE A 683 -78.96 28.01 -3.13
C PHE A 683 -79.75 26.81 -3.67
N PHE A 684 -81.06 26.96 -3.84
CA PHE A 684 -81.82 26.09 -4.73
C PHE A 684 -82.87 26.91 -5.46
N ASP A 685 -82.67 27.09 -6.77
CA ASP A 685 -83.72 27.58 -7.64
C ASP A 685 -84.11 26.52 -8.68
N HIS A 686 -85.40 26.47 -8.96
CA HIS A 686 -86.06 25.49 -9.80
C HIS A 686 -85.73 25.72 -11.28
N ASN A 687 -85.08 24.73 -11.91
CA ASN A 687 -85.31 24.20 -13.28
C ASN A 687 -84.00 23.83 -14.00
N GLY A 688 -83.96 22.60 -14.54
CA GLY A 688 -83.26 22.25 -15.78
C GLY A 688 -81.72 22.26 -15.81
N LEU A 689 -81.13 21.06 -15.82
CA LEU A 689 -79.83 20.69 -16.45
C LEU A 689 -78.84 21.84 -16.75
N GLN A 690 -77.93 22.13 -15.82
CA GLN A 690 -76.64 22.74 -16.12
C GLN A 690 -75.59 22.35 -15.06
N TYR A 691 -74.36 22.09 -15.51
CA TYR A 691 -73.19 21.82 -14.67
C TYR A 691 -73.04 22.93 -13.62
N GLN A 692 -73.12 22.59 -12.33
CA GLN A 692 -72.81 23.52 -11.26
C GLN A 692 -71.34 23.38 -10.88
N MET A 693 -70.58 24.47 -11.05
CA MET A 693 -69.23 24.63 -10.51
C MET A 693 -69.32 25.37 -9.18
N ALA A 694 -68.76 24.78 -8.13
CA ALA A 694 -68.55 25.46 -6.85
C ALA A 694 -67.08 25.88 -6.75
N ARG A 695 -66.83 27.17 -6.47
CA ARG A 695 -65.51 27.73 -6.18
C ARG A 695 -65.37 27.90 -4.67
N LEU A 696 -64.35 27.28 -4.09
CA LEU A 696 -63.96 27.46 -2.69
C LEU A 696 -62.58 28.11 -2.67
N ASP A 697 -62.53 29.37 -2.22
CA ASP A 697 -61.27 30.07 -1.96
C ASP A 697 -60.87 29.79 -0.50
N LEU A 698 -59.79 29.02 -0.30
CA LEU A 698 -59.32 28.60 1.03
C LEU A 698 -57.93 29.18 1.29
N PRO A 699 -57.77 30.13 2.24
CA PRO A 699 -56.46 30.61 2.64
C PRO A 699 -55.80 29.58 3.57
N VAL A 700 -54.62 29.08 3.19
CA VAL A 700 -53.84 28.13 4.01
C VAL A 700 -52.55 28.80 4.49
N TYR A 701 -52.33 28.79 5.81
CA TYR A 701 -51.08 29.24 6.44
C TYR A 701 -50.30 28.05 6.98
N LEU A 702 -49.12 27.81 6.42
CA LEU A 702 -48.19 26.76 6.86
C LEU A 702 -46.80 27.38 7.01
N ASN A 703 -46.27 27.37 8.24
CA ASN A 703 -44.90 27.80 8.58
C ASN A 703 -44.42 29.09 7.87
N GLY A 704 -45.23 30.14 7.88
CA GLY A 704 -44.86 31.47 7.37
C GLY A 704 -44.99 31.67 5.86
N LEU A 705 -45.52 30.69 5.11
CA LEU A 705 -45.90 30.83 3.70
C LEU A 705 -47.42 31.03 3.56
N TYR A 706 -47.80 31.94 2.66
CA TYR A 706 -49.18 32.16 2.24
C TYR A 706 -49.40 31.47 0.89
N LEU A 707 -50.32 30.50 0.87
CA LEU A 707 -50.73 29.77 -0.33
C LEU A 707 -52.21 30.01 -0.58
N CYS A 708 -52.54 30.51 -1.77
CA CYS A 708 -53.90 30.58 -2.28
C CYS A 708 -54.11 29.35 -3.18
N ILE A 709 -54.97 28.43 -2.75
CA ILE A 709 -55.28 27.22 -3.52
C ILE A 709 -56.71 27.37 -4.04
N ASP A 710 -56.84 27.40 -5.37
CA ASP A 710 -58.14 27.38 -6.03
C ASP A 710 -58.54 25.91 -6.29
N GLN A 711 -59.61 25.44 -5.65
CA GLN A 711 -60.21 24.13 -5.95
C GLN A 711 -61.51 24.29 -6.73
N TRP A 712 -61.58 23.61 -7.87
CA TRP A 712 -62.76 23.55 -8.72
C TRP A 712 -63.38 22.15 -8.63
N PHE A 713 -64.68 22.10 -8.31
CA PHE A 713 -65.46 20.87 -8.33
C PHE A 713 -66.47 20.93 -9.47
N ALA A 714 -66.39 19.97 -10.39
CA ALA A 714 -67.39 19.76 -11.43
C ALA A 714 -68.14 18.44 -11.15
N PHE A 715 -69.46 18.51 -11.03
CA PHE A 715 -70.30 17.35 -10.75
C PHE A 715 -70.99 16.88 -12.04
N SER A 716 -70.71 15.64 -12.46
CA SER A 716 -71.55 14.92 -13.43
C SER A 716 -71.91 13.53 -12.90
N ASN A 717 -73.03 12.98 -13.39
CA ASN A 717 -73.89 12.00 -12.73
C ASN A 717 -73.26 10.74 -12.09
N PHE A 718 -71.96 10.43 -12.25
CA PHE A 718 -71.27 9.33 -11.56
C PHE A 718 -69.76 9.52 -11.31
N THR A 719 -69.17 10.73 -11.48
CA THR A 719 -67.73 10.96 -11.23
C THR A 719 -67.45 12.38 -10.71
N ILE A 720 -66.63 12.51 -9.66
CA ILE A 720 -66.07 13.79 -9.21
C ILE A 720 -64.71 13.96 -9.87
N PHE A 721 -64.52 15.04 -10.63
CA PHE A 721 -63.18 15.49 -11.05
C PHE A 721 -62.72 16.58 -10.07
N CYS A 722 -61.57 16.34 -9.43
CA CYS A 722 -60.88 17.34 -8.63
C CYS A 722 -59.60 17.72 -9.37
N GLU A 723 -59.50 18.96 -9.81
CA GLU A 723 -58.27 19.50 -10.42
C GLU A 723 -57.73 20.56 -9.47
N THR A 724 -56.53 20.33 -8.93
CA THR A 724 -55.87 21.26 -8.00
C THR A 724 -54.83 22.05 -8.78
N ARG A 725 -55.00 23.37 -8.88
CA ARG A 725 -53.98 24.27 -9.43
C ARG A 725 -53.39 25.15 -8.32
N ILE A 726 -52.08 25.14 -8.21
CA ILE A 726 -51.32 26.03 -7.33
C ILE A 726 -50.83 27.18 -8.22
N GLU A 727 -51.44 28.36 -8.13
CA GLU A 727 -51.13 29.44 -9.08
C GLU A 727 -50.11 30.47 -8.57
N THR A 728 -49.75 30.54 -7.28
CA THR A 728 -48.65 31.43 -6.82
C THR A 728 -48.11 31.09 -5.43
N VAL A 729 -46.78 31.16 -5.28
CA VAL A 729 -46.06 31.05 -3.98
C VAL A 729 -45.32 32.37 -3.73
N HIS A 730 -45.66 33.09 -2.68
CA HIS A 730 -44.92 34.30 -2.27
C HIS A 730 -43.93 33.97 -1.15
N PHE A 731 -42.63 34.14 -1.42
CA PHE A 731 -41.57 34.00 -0.43
C PHE A 731 -41.30 35.31 0.33
N SER A 732 -41.11 35.22 1.65
CA SER A 732 -40.58 36.30 2.48
C SER A 732 -39.06 36.48 2.23
N PRO A 733 -38.51 37.71 2.19
CA PRO A 733 -37.11 37.97 1.76
C PRO A 733 -36.00 37.43 2.68
N THR A 734 -36.33 36.87 3.85
CA THR A 734 -35.32 36.47 4.84
C THR A 734 -34.81 35.02 4.72
N TRP A 735 -35.38 34.19 3.84
CA TRP A 735 -34.96 32.79 3.63
C TRP A 735 -34.07 32.56 2.39
N LEU A 736 -33.95 33.54 1.49
CA LEU A 736 -33.18 33.42 0.24
C LEU A 736 -31.66 33.46 0.42
N LEU A 737 -31.15 33.85 1.60
CA LEU A 737 -29.72 33.89 1.90
C LEU A 737 -29.17 32.58 2.46
N THR A 738 -30.00 31.73 3.05
CA THR A 738 -29.56 30.43 3.64
C THR A 738 -29.63 29.27 2.65
N LEU A 739 -30.46 29.40 1.60
CA LEU A 739 -30.59 28.38 0.55
C LEU A 739 -29.47 28.44 -0.49
N PHE A 740 -28.85 29.62 -0.71
CA PHE A 740 -27.73 29.78 -1.65
C PHE A 740 -26.38 29.27 -1.10
N GLU A 741 -26.20 29.17 0.22
CA GLU A 741 -24.99 28.57 0.82
C GLU A 741 -25.04 27.04 0.92
N SER A 742 -26.22 26.43 0.74
CA SER A 742 -26.42 24.97 0.87
C SER A 742 -26.49 24.23 -0.48
N PHE A 743 -26.59 24.96 -1.61
CA PHE A 743 -26.77 24.38 -2.94
C PHE A 743 -25.48 24.24 -3.79
N ASP A 744 -24.32 24.64 -3.26
CA ASP A 744 -23.03 24.60 -3.98
C ASP A 744 -22.10 23.44 -3.55
N LYS A 745 -22.64 22.36 -2.96
CA LYS A 745 -21.85 21.19 -2.52
C LYS A 745 -22.41 19.80 -2.82
N ALA A 746 -23.41 19.69 -3.71
CA ALA A 746 -23.97 18.39 -4.11
C ALA A 746 -24.18 18.25 -5.62
N THR A 747 -23.21 18.71 -6.40
CA THR A 747 -23.04 18.36 -7.82
C THR A 747 -21.67 17.70 -8.04
N SER A 748 -21.59 16.40 -7.74
CA SER A 748 -20.83 15.41 -8.51
C SER A 748 -21.52 14.06 -8.41
#